data_AF-A0A1F9ZGZ7-F1
#
_entry.id   AF-A0A1F9ZGZ7-F1
#
_cell.length_a   1.000
_cell.length_b   1.000
_cell.length_c   1.000
_cell.angle_alpha   90.00
_cell.angle_beta   90.00
_cell.angle_gamma   90.00
#
_symmetry.space_group_name_H-M   'P 1'
#
loop_
_entity.id
_entity.type
_entity.pdbx_description
1 polymer ?
#
loop_
_entity_poly.entity_id
_entity_poly.type
_entity_poly.pdbx_seq_one_letter_code
_entity_poly.pdbx_strand_id
1 'polypeptide(L)'
;MTRRARVLSASPLVLVLVLLVLAALSGPASGFPTRTTYGRSIPAPGSGPIAVGDVDGDGRPDVVAAEGSGQLMVFYQTDAGLPSTPVAVQGSVARKILLADMDGNGTTDIVALGNDTTTIYFRDAAGFNGRPVDVPGPGARDLAVGDLNGDGRRDLALVTPASVQVLFQNSSGAWPSSAALNLTMTSGFHGVAVADMNGDGRPDLVIAKPNDMRVYFQGPLGIDLEPNVLTNPGISDGSISLCVRDMNGDGRPDAILGDTNPGARVGNVSVYFQEGTPSNPLFNLSSRVAGALTDVFALGDLNDDGRPDLAAVTYDAPPAAPLAVYVQRLTGGFDPAPTFRLDTGGGLGTPTGIAIGRFSAYPYNYLVARVPRFLLVFEQEDNAPVPIQAVPSDAVFNEGASGAGLIDLRNYFSDDHGMLRFGVAFEERPDDLHATLAADGHHLDFTARPGWVGTARFQVAVTDGILTHPPVLSNVFAVTVNALPVFTSTPAAEVREGAPFLYQVAVSDPYPADDAHAFSLVLAPAGMTIDPHTGLVEWHPAASDVGTHSVTVRVTDAYDGTAEQTFELRVVAAPAPPSTAALIAAGLAAAVGTLGIGTLVSENVKYGLLTIFIPLYSKIKREQVLDHFVRGQIYGYVLANPGEHYNAIKVALGLTNGSLAHHLKTLEREQFLKSKRFGLYRRFYPMNMRIPEDGFFAPNEIQKTIVDIIRTNPGITQKEIALHLGLTPPTVNYHISILREHRAIRVERAGRKTHCFVADAEPTDAPTGPEGGPSSGTPRPGAPRP
;
A
#
# COMPACT_ATOMS: atom_id res chain seq x y z
N MET A 1 -16.71 17.69 60.59
CA MET A 1 -16.21 18.73 59.67
C MET A 1 -14.97 18.24 58.95
N THR A 2 -15.01 18.32 57.61
CA THR A 2 -13.88 18.39 56.64
C THR A 2 -12.76 17.33 56.69
N ARG A 3 -12.78 16.40 55.73
CA ARG A 3 -11.55 15.81 55.16
C ARG A 3 -11.41 16.26 53.71
N ARG A 4 -10.29 16.96 53.45
CA ARG A 4 -9.91 17.62 52.20
C ARG A 4 -9.44 16.60 51.15
N ALA A 5 -9.77 16.92 49.90
CA ALA A 5 -9.25 16.29 48.68
C ALA A 5 -7.72 16.48 48.55
N ARG A 6 -7.04 15.44 48.06
CA ARG A 6 -5.68 15.55 47.49
C ARG A 6 -5.82 15.53 45.97
N VAL A 7 -5.38 16.64 45.36
CA VAL A 7 -5.13 16.76 43.92
C VAL A 7 -3.76 16.13 43.66
N LEU A 8 -3.70 15.10 42.81
CA LEU A 8 -2.45 14.60 42.23
C LEU A 8 -2.18 15.40 40.96
N SER A 9 -1.10 16.17 40.99
CA SER A 9 -0.56 16.97 39.89
C SER A 9 -0.03 16.06 38.78
N ALA A 10 -0.55 16.23 37.57
CA ALA A 10 0.06 15.66 36.36
C ALA A 10 1.42 16.35 36.10
N SER A 11 2.46 15.56 35.86
CA SER A 11 3.81 16.03 35.57
C SER A 11 3.87 16.77 34.20
N PRO A 12 4.72 17.81 34.06
CA PRO A 12 4.84 18.60 32.83
C PRO A 12 5.35 17.83 31.60
N LEU A 13 5.75 16.56 31.75
CA LEU A 13 6.13 15.65 30.65
C LEU A 13 4.93 15.29 29.73
N VAL A 14 3.71 15.30 30.26
CA VAL A 14 2.50 14.91 29.49
C VAL A 14 2.09 16.01 28.50
N LEU A 15 2.44 17.28 28.78
CA LEU A 15 2.10 18.41 27.90
C LEU A 15 3.08 18.60 26.73
N VAL A 16 4.33 18.13 26.87
CA VAL A 16 5.32 18.11 25.78
C VAL A 16 5.05 16.97 24.80
N LEU A 17 4.47 15.86 25.27
CA LEU A 17 4.12 14.71 24.44
C LEU A 17 2.94 14.99 23.48
N VAL A 18 1.99 15.84 23.87
CA VAL A 18 0.83 16.20 23.03
C VAL A 18 1.19 17.21 21.92
N LEU A 19 2.29 17.97 22.07
CA LEU A 19 2.79 18.89 21.05
C LEU A 19 3.73 18.23 20.03
N LEU A 20 4.23 17.02 20.29
CA LEU A 20 5.03 16.24 19.34
C LEU A 20 4.19 15.32 18.43
N VAL A 21 2.92 15.08 18.77
CA VAL A 21 2.01 14.22 17.98
C VAL A 21 1.29 15.00 16.85
N LEU A 22 1.42 16.32 16.79
CA LEU A 22 0.79 17.16 15.76
C LEU A 22 1.75 17.69 14.68
N ALA A 23 2.99 17.21 14.64
CA ALA A 23 3.98 17.55 13.60
C ALA A 23 4.33 16.39 12.65
N ALA A 24 3.71 15.21 12.79
CA ALA A 24 4.04 14.01 12.01
C ALA A 24 2.99 13.61 10.96
N LEU A 25 2.07 14.51 10.58
CA LEU A 25 1.07 14.25 9.53
C LEU A 25 1.25 15.22 8.35
N SER A 26 2.43 15.18 7.74
CA SER A 26 2.64 15.58 6.35
C SER A 26 4.04 15.17 5.90
N GLY A 27 4.17 13.97 5.36
CA GLY A 27 5.36 13.55 4.63
C GLY A 27 5.00 12.34 3.77
N PRO A 28 5.38 12.28 2.49
CA PRO A 28 5.31 11.03 1.74
C PRO A 28 6.18 9.98 2.45
N ALA A 29 5.65 8.77 2.58
CA ALA A 29 6.40 7.60 2.98
C ALA A 29 7.51 7.33 1.95
N SER A 30 8.61 6.73 2.43
CA SER A 30 9.83 6.34 1.70
C SER A 30 10.67 7.50 1.14
N GLY A 31 11.71 7.88 1.86
CA GLY A 31 12.71 8.83 1.39
C GLY A 31 14.12 8.36 1.73
N PHE A 32 14.88 7.93 0.72
CA PHE A 32 16.35 7.92 0.73
C PHE A 32 16.86 9.29 1.20
N PRO A 33 18.00 9.39 1.92
CA PRO A 33 18.19 10.41 2.93
C PRO A 33 18.17 11.84 2.39
N THR A 34 17.58 12.72 3.19
CA THR A 34 17.70 14.19 3.09
C THR A 34 19.05 14.71 3.59
N ARG A 35 20.04 13.83 3.78
CA ARG A 35 21.40 14.17 4.18
C ARG A 35 22.43 13.43 3.33
N THR A 36 23.17 14.18 2.52
CA THR A 36 24.33 13.68 1.76
C THR A 36 25.46 13.34 2.74
N THR A 37 25.48 12.12 3.26
CA THR A 37 26.57 11.60 4.09
C THR A 37 27.46 10.74 3.21
N TYR A 38 28.67 11.21 2.88
CA TYR A 38 29.71 10.36 2.27
C TYR A 38 30.15 9.35 3.34
N GLY A 39 29.67 8.09 3.26
CA GLY A 39 30.02 7.05 4.24
C GLY A 39 31.52 6.80 4.32
N ARG A 40 32.24 6.89 3.18
CA ARG A 40 33.71 6.97 3.08
C ARG A 40 34.14 7.18 1.62
N SER A 41 35.26 7.87 1.41
CA SER A 41 36.00 7.84 0.15
C SER A 41 37.17 6.87 0.28
N ILE A 42 37.15 5.81 -0.52
CA ILE A 42 38.18 4.76 -0.49
C ILE A 42 39.12 5.02 -1.67
N PRO A 43 40.44 5.18 -1.45
CA PRO A 43 41.39 5.35 -2.53
C PRO A 43 41.30 4.20 -3.54
N ALA A 44 40.99 4.52 -4.79
CA ALA A 44 40.87 3.59 -5.90
C ALA A 44 41.54 4.21 -7.14
N PRO A 45 42.86 4.00 -7.31
CA PRO A 45 43.62 4.50 -8.45
C PRO A 45 42.93 4.22 -9.78
N GLY A 46 42.87 5.21 -10.67
CA GLY A 46 42.26 5.08 -11.99
C GLY A 46 40.79 5.44 -12.09
N SER A 47 40.17 5.11 -13.21
CA SER A 47 38.78 5.46 -13.56
C SER A 47 38.11 4.43 -14.49
N GLY A 48 38.45 3.15 -14.36
CA GLY A 48 37.84 2.08 -15.13
C GLY A 48 36.44 1.68 -14.63
N PRO A 49 35.81 0.67 -15.26
CA PRO A 49 34.56 0.07 -14.79
C PRO A 49 34.69 -0.56 -13.41
N ILE A 50 33.54 -0.83 -12.79
CA ILE A 50 33.40 -1.61 -11.57
C ILE A 50 32.39 -2.74 -11.75
N ALA A 51 32.52 -3.79 -10.94
CA ALA A 51 31.54 -4.84 -10.75
C ALA A 51 31.42 -5.15 -9.26
N VAL A 52 30.26 -5.67 -8.86
CA VAL A 52 29.94 -6.00 -7.47
C VAL A 52 29.41 -7.42 -7.38
N GLY A 53 29.94 -8.20 -6.45
CA GLY A 53 29.56 -9.59 -6.23
C GLY A 53 30.52 -10.26 -5.26
N ASP A 54 30.10 -11.39 -4.68
CA ASP A 54 30.91 -12.17 -3.75
C ASP A 54 32.05 -12.87 -4.49
N VAL A 55 33.26 -12.31 -4.43
CA VAL A 55 34.45 -12.84 -5.11
C VAL A 55 35.41 -13.56 -4.16
N ASP A 56 35.13 -13.62 -2.86
CA ASP A 56 35.86 -14.47 -1.91
C ASP A 56 35.04 -15.63 -1.33
N GLY A 57 33.78 -15.78 -1.74
CA GLY A 57 32.89 -16.85 -1.34
C GLY A 57 32.45 -16.77 0.12
N ASP A 58 32.55 -15.60 0.75
CA ASP A 58 32.15 -15.40 2.15
C ASP A 58 30.65 -15.08 2.31
N GLY A 59 29.91 -15.00 1.19
CA GLY A 59 28.49 -14.69 1.13
C GLY A 59 28.19 -13.19 1.13
N ARG A 60 29.20 -12.32 1.07
CA ARG A 60 29.06 -10.87 1.10
C ARG A 60 29.65 -10.25 -0.17
N PRO A 61 29.01 -9.23 -0.78
CA PRO A 61 29.47 -8.69 -2.05
C PRO A 61 30.71 -7.81 -1.91
N ASP A 62 31.70 -8.10 -2.74
CA ASP A 62 32.92 -7.32 -2.89
C ASP A 62 32.84 -6.35 -4.07
N VAL A 63 33.80 -5.42 -4.16
CA VAL A 63 33.94 -4.53 -5.33
C VAL A 63 35.18 -4.92 -6.14
N VAL A 64 35.01 -5.17 -7.43
CA VAL A 64 36.11 -5.29 -8.39
C VAL A 64 36.15 -4.04 -9.26
N ALA A 65 37.33 -3.43 -9.38
CA ALA A 65 37.49 -2.14 -10.02
C ALA A 65 38.72 -2.13 -10.94
N ALA A 66 38.59 -1.56 -12.14
CA ALA A 66 39.74 -1.38 -13.03
C ALA A 66 40.42 -0.02 -12.85
N GLU A 67 41.75 -0.01 -12.91
CA GLU A 67 42.56 1.23 -12.82
C GLU A 67 42.65 1.96 -14.18
N GLY A 68 42.36 1.29 -15.29
CA GLY A 68 42.50 1.85 -16.65
C GLY A 68 43.95 1.88 -17.17
N SER A 69 44.96 1.78 -16.31
CA SER A 69 46.39 1.59 -16.66
C SER A 69 46.80 0.13 -16.87
N GLY A 70 45.90 -0.82 -16.58
CA GLY A 70 46.14 -2.25 -16.76
C GLY A 70 46.15 -3.09 -15.49
N GLN A 71 45.56 -2.63 -14.38
CA GLN A 71 45.36 -3.46 -13.19
C GLN A 71 43.90 -3.53 -12.79
N LEU A 72 43.52 -4.67 -12.22
CA LEU A 72 42.28 -4.85 -11.49
C LEU A 72 42.57 -4.75 -9.99
N MET A 73 41.62 -4.22 -9.25
CA MET A 73 41.68 -4.10 -7.81
C MET A 73 40.43 -4.73 -7.22
N VAL A 74 40.62 -5.61 -6.25
CA VAL A 74 39.55 -6.24 -5.48
C VAL A 74 39.50 -5.60 -4.11
N PHE A 75 38.35 -5.03 -3.75
CA PHE A 75 38.07 -4.46 -2.46
C PHE A 75 37.12 -5.42 -1.74
N TYR A 76 37.69 -6.31 -0.92
CA TYR A 76 36.91 -7.27 -0.15
C TYR A 76 36.03 -6.57 0.88
N GLN A 77 34.86 -7.11 1.14
CA GLN A 77 33.99 -6.59 2.18
C GLN A 77 34.54 -6.93 3.58
N THR A 78 34.56 -5.94 4.47
CA THR A 78 34.94 -6.18 5.87
C THR A 78 33.72 -6.56 6.72
N ASP A 79 33.93 -7.11 7.92
CA ASP A 79 32.83 -7.39 8.87
C ASP A 79 32.04 -6.13 9.28
N ALA A 80 32.65 -4.94 9.13
CA ALA A 80 31.98 -3.66 9.31
C ALA A 80 31.14 -3.23 8.09
N GLY A 81 31.09 -4.05 7.03
CA GLY A 81 30.36 -3.80 5.80
C GLY A 81 31.15 -3.10 4.70
N LEU A 82 32.14 -2.30 5.07
CA LEU A 82 32.81 -1.42 4.12
C LEU A 82 33.87 -2.16 3.29
N PRO A 83 34.11 -1.73 2.04
CA PRO A 83 35.22 -2.25 1.25
C PRO A 83 36.58 -2.02 1.93
N SER A 84 37.43 -3.03 1.89
CA SER A 84 38.77 -3.06 2.49
C SER A 84 39.79 -2.24 1.70
N THR A 85 41.04 -2.24 2.15
CA THR A 85 42.16 -1.81 1.32
C THR A 85 42.30 -2.73 0.10
N PRO A 86 42.40 -2.20 -1.13
CA PRO A 86 42.35 -3.04 -2.32
C PRO A 86 43.54 -3.98 -2.43
N VAL A 87 43.27 -5.18 -2.92
CA VAL A 87 44.27 -6.15 -3.37
C VAL A 87 44.38 -6.04 -4.89
N ALA A 88 45.60 -5.79 -5.38
CA ALA A 88 45.86 -5.72 -6.81
C ALA A 88 45.89 -7.13 -7.41
N VAL A 89 45.17 -7.30 -8.52
CA VAL A 89 45.20 -8.51 -9.36
C VAL A 89 45.97 -8.15 -10.63
N GLN A 90 47.05 -8.88 -10.90
CA GLN A 90 47.86 -8.66 -12.10
C GLN A 90 47.01 -8.95 -13.33
N GLY A 91 46.88 -7.99 -14.24
CA GLY A 91 45.95 -8.11 -15.36
C GLY A 91 46.17 -7.11 -16.49
N SER A 92 45.12 -6.88 -17.26
CA SER A 92 45.09 -5.99 -18.43
C SER A 92 43.99 -4.93 -18.28
N VAL A 93 43.99 -3.94 -19.18
CA VAL A 93 42.99 -2.86 -19.21
C VAL A 93 41.61 -3.48 -19.41
N ALA A 94 40.65 -3.14 -18.54
CA ALA A 94 39.26 -3.56 -18.67
C ALA A 94 38.37 -2.34 -18.93
N ARG A 95 37.43 -2.48 -19.86
CA ARG A 95 36.34 -1.52 -20.10
C ARG A 95 34.97 -2.05 -19.68
N LYS A 96 34.82 -3.35 -19.50
CA LYS A 96 33.70 -3.98 -18.78
C LYS A 96 34.25 -5.09 -17.87
N ILE A 97 33.65 -5.24 -16.70
CA ILE A 97 33.92 -6.34 -15.77
C ILE A 97 32.61 -7.08 -15.56
N LEU A 98 32.64 -8.41 -15.62
CA LEU A 98 31.56 -9.30 -15.24
C LEU A 98 32.08 -10.28 -14.19
N LEU A 99 31.18 -10.75 -13.33
CA LEU A 99 31.45 -11.73 -12.29
C LEU A 99 30.60 -12.97 -12.56
N ALA A 100 31.24 -14.13 -12.66
CA ALA A 100 30.57 -15.40 -12.92
C ALA A 100 31.48 -16.58 -12.56
N ASP A 101 30.91 -17.70 -12.16
CA ASP A 101 31.62 -18.98 -12.04
C ASP A 101 31.88 -19.55 -13.45
N MET A 102 33.10 -19.35 -13.96
CA MET A 102 33.48 -19.67 -15.34
C MET A 102 34.01 -21.09 -15.50
N ASP A 103 34.42 -21.77 -14.44
CA ASP A 103 34.89 -23.16 -14.47
C ASP A 103 33.92 -24.16 -13.81
N GLY A 104 32.82 -23.67 -13.22
CA GLY A 104 31.78 -24.49 -12.60
C GLY A 104 32.15 -25.00 -11.20
N ASN A 105 33.13 -24.36 -10.53
CA ASN A 105 33.61 -24.79 -9.22
C ASN A 105 32.80 -24.23 -8.04
N GLY A 106 31.79 -23.41 -8.32
CA GLY A 106 30.92 -22.76 -7.33
C GLY A 106 31.51 -21.49 -6.73
N THR A 107 32.65 -21.01 -7.21
CA THR A 107 33.27 -19.74 -6.80
C THR A 107 33.23 -18.72 -7.93
N THR A 108 33.20 -17.44 -7.57
CA THR A 108 33.04 -16.37 -8.55
C THR A 108 34.37 -15.96 -9.16
N ASP A 109 34.45 -16.03 -10.48
CA ASP A 109 35.60 -15.57 -11.26
C ASP A 109 35.39 -14.16 -11.81
N ILE A 110 36.48 -13.52 -12.23
CA ILE A 110 36.44 -12.20 -12.87
C ILE A 110 36.60 -12.35 -14.38
N VAL A 111 35.68 -11.78 -15.15
CA VAL A 111 35.77 -11.69 -16.61
C VAL A 111 35.98 -10.22 -16.99
N ALA A 112 37.16 -9.90 -17.54
CA ALA A 112 37.52 -8.56 -17.96
C ALA A 112 37.51 -8.45 -19.48
N LEU A 113 36.61 -7.63 -20.02
CA LEU A 113 36.63 -7.25 -21.42
C LEU A 113 37.56 -6.04 -21.60
N GLY A 114 38.72 -6.25 -22.22
CA GLY A 114 39.65 -5.20 -22.60
C GLY A 114 39.39 -4.67 -24.00
N ASN A 115 40.32 -3.85 -24.52
CA ASN A 115 40.19 -3.25 -25.85
C ASN A 115 40.27 -4.26 -27.00
N ASP A 116 41.15 -5.24 -26.87
CA ASP A 116 41.44 -6.21 -27.92
C ASP A 116 41.21 -7.66 -27.47
N THR A 117 41.18 -7.90 -26.16
CA THR A 117 41.11 -9.25 -25.57
C THR A 117 40.08 -9.31 -24.45
N THR A 118 39.44 -10.47 -24.31
CA THR A 118 38.70 -10.83 -23.10
C THR A 118 39.60 -11.72 -22.26
N THR A 119 39.75 -11.39 -20.98
CA THR A 119 40.66 -12.09 -20.06
C THR A 119 39.86 -12.58 -18.86
N ILE A 120 40.02 -13.85 -18.50
CA ILE A 120 39.37 -14.50 -17.36
C ILE A 120 40.40 -14.71 -16.24
N TYR A 121 40.03 -14.32 -15.03
CA TYR A 121 40.80 -14.52 -13.81
C TYR A 121 40.04 -15.50 -12.95
N PHE A 122 40.46 -16.77 -13.02
CA PHE A 122 39.89 -17.81 -12.18
C PHE A 122 40.30 -17.61 -10.73
N ARG A 123 39.34 -17.85 -9.84
CA ARG A 123 39.55 -17.85 -8.40
C ARG A 123 40.00 -19.23 -7.95
N ASP A 124 41.08 -19.26 -7.17
CA ASP A 124 41.50 -20.44 -6.43
C ASP A 124 41.40 -20.23 -4.91
N ALA A 125 41.78 -21.24 -4.13
CA ALA A 125 41.76 -21.18 -2.66
C ALA A 125 42.70 -20.10 -2.07
N ALA A 126 43.67 -19.61 -2.84
CA ALA A 126 44.55 -18.51 -2.49
C ALA A 126 44.11 -17.16 -3.12
N GLY A 127 42.97 -17.12 -3.80
CA GLY A 127 42.41 -15.94 -4.48
C GLY A 127 42.77 -15.88 -5.97
N PHE A 128 43.02 -14.68 -6.48
CA PHE A 128 43.33 -14.42 -7.90
C PHE A 128 44.84 -14.44 -8.21
N ASN A 129 45.55 -15.48 -7.74
CA ASN A 129 47.00 -15.61 -7.93
C ASN A 129 47.39 -16.44 -9.18
N GLY A 130 46.42 -17.12 -9.79
CA GLY A 130 46.61 -17.89 -11.02
C GLY A 130 46.98 -17.00 -12.21
N ARG A 131 47.56 -17.62 -13.24
CA ARG A 131 47.81 -16.93 -14.51
C ARG A 131 46.46 -16.67 -15.20
N PRO A 132 46.13 -15.42 -15.57
CA PRO A 132 44.91 -15.14 -16.30
C PRO A 132 44.88 -15.82 -17.67
N VAL A 133 43.68 -16.18 -18.12
CA VAL A 133 43.45 -16.86 -19.40
C VAL A 133 42.84 -15.87 -20.38
N ASP A 134 43.57 -15.59 -21.46
CA ASP A 134 43.02 -14.81 -22.58
C ASP A 134 42.16 -15.69 -23.46
N VAL A 135 40.93 -15.23 -23.69
CA VAL A 135 39.96 -15.88 -24.56
C VAL A 135 40.30 -15.54 -26.02
N PRO A 136 40.52 -16.54 -26.89
CA PRO A 136 40.77 -16.30 -28.30
C PRO A 136 39.53 -15.69 -28.99
N GLY A 137 39.62 -14.46 -29.46
CA GLY A 137 38.51 -13.78 -30.14
C GLY A 137 38.85 -12.36 -30.58
N PRO A 138 37.99 -11.73 -31.39
CA PRO A 138 38.15 -10.32 -31.78
C PRO A 138 37.82 -9.39 -30.61
N GLY A 139 38.37 -8.17 -30.63
CA GLY A 139 37.92 -7.11 -29.73
C GLY A 139 36.41 -6.87 -29.88
N ALA A 140 35.66 -7.10 -28.81
CA ALA A 140 34.22 -6.87 -28.75
C ALA A 140 33.93 -5.46 -28.23
N ARG A 141 32.71 -4.93 -28.35
CA ARG A 141 32.22 -3.71 -27.68
C ARG A 141 31.59 -4.04 -26.33
N ASP A 142 30.87 -5.15 -26.31
CA ASP A 142 30.14 -5.64 -25.15
C ASP A 142 30.24 -7.17 -25.06
N LEU A 143 29.98 -7.70 -23.86
CA LEU A 143 30.07 -9.11 -23.52
C LEU A 143 28.93 -9.50 -22.56
N ALA A 144 28.42 -10.72 -22.74
CA ALA A 144 27.57 -11.41 -21.76
C ALA A 144 28.02 -12.87 -21.59
N VAL A 145 27.67 -13.47 -20.45
CA VAL A 145 28.04 -14.82 -20.04
C VAL A 145 26.78 -15.64 -19.76
N GLY A 146 26.72 -16.90 -20.25
CA GLY A 146 25.62 -17.82 -19.96
C GLY A 146 25.78 -19.17 -20.66
N ASP A 147 24.99 -20.17 -20.28
CA ASP A 147 25.00 -21.50 -20.91
C ASP A 147 24.14 -21.50 -22.18
N LEU A 148 24.71 -21.11 -23.32
CA LEU A 148 23.98 -20.83 -24.55
C LEU A 148 23.83 -22.07 -25.46
N ASN A 149 24.44 -23.20 -25.10
CA ASN A 149 24.29 -24.48 -25.80
C ASN A 149 23.62 -25.58 -24.95
N GLY A 150 23.45 -25.37 -23.66
CA GLY A 150 22.69 -26.22 -22.74
C GLY A 150 23.52 -27.35 -22.13
N ASP A 151 24.84 -27.22 -22.14
CA ASP A 151 25.78 -28.23 -21.65
C ASP A 151 26.20 -28.01 -20.18
N GLY A 152 25.66 -26.96 -19.54
CA GLY A 152 25.93 -26.59 -18.16
C GLY A 152 27.21 -25.78 -17.94
N ARG A 153 27.91 -25.37 -19.00
CA ARG A 153 29.13 -24.55 -18.93
C ARG A 153 28.85 -23.10 -19.31
N ARG A 154 29.80 -22.19 -19.01
CA ARG A 154 29.62 -20.75 -19.28
C ARG A 154 30.20 -20.37 -20.63
N ASP A 155 29.31 -20.08 -21.57
CA ASP A 155 29.63 -19.54 -22.88
C ASP A 155 29.75 -18.01 -22.85
N LEU A 156 30.41 -17.45 -23.86
CA LEU A 156 30.65 -16.01 -23.99
C LEU A 156 29.97 -15.48 -25.26
N ALA A 157 29.08 -14.50 -25.12
CA ALA A 157 28.50 -13.78 -26.24
C ALA A 157 29.20 -12.42 -26.42
N LEU A 158 29.96 -12.27 -27.49
CA LEU A 158 30.78 -11.10 -27.82
C LEU A 158 30.13 -10.28 -28.92
N VAL A 159 29.81 -9.01 -28.64
CA VAL A 159 29.31 -8.07 -29.65
C VAL A 159 30.48 -7.41 -30.34
N THR A 160 30.75 -7.76 -31.59
CA THR A 160 31.82 -7.12 -32.37
C THR A 160 31.25 -6.00 -33.26
N PRO A 161 32.09 -5.16 -33.88
CA PRO A 161 31.61 -4.17 -34.84
C PRO A 161 30.83 -4.75 -36.03
N ALA A 162 31.04 -6.03 -36.39
CA ALA A 162 30.49 -6.64 -37.59
C ALA A 162 29.50 -7.80 -37.33
N SER A 163 29.56 -8.45 -36.17
CA SER A 163 28.77 -9.64 -35.83
C SER A 163 28.62 -9.80 -34.33
N VAL A 164 27.71 -10.68 -33.91
CA VAL A 164 27.72 -11.24 -32.56
C VAL A 164 28.34 -12.63 -32.65
N GLN A 165 29.40 -12.85 -31.90
CA GLN A 165 30.13 -14.12 -31.85
C GLN A 165 29.88 -14.80 -30.50
N VAL A 166 29.38 -16.02 -30.52
CA VAL A 166 29.21 -16.86 -29.33
C VAL A 166 30.33 -17.88 -29.29
N LEU A 167 31.16 -17.80 -28.25
CA LEU A 167 32.23 -18.74 -27.97
C LEU A 167 31.75 -19.75 -26.95
N PHE A 168 31.63 -21.01 -27.36
CA PHE A 168 31.22 -22.09 -26.48
C PHE A 168 32.39 -22.57 -25.64
N GLN A 169 32.17 -22.78 -24.35
CA GLN A 169 33.15 -23.41 -23.49
C GLN A 169 33.17 -24.91 -23.75
N ASN A 170 34.36 -25.47 -23.97
CA ASN A 170 34.52 -26.90 -24.16
C ASN A 170 34.75 -27.63 -22.83
N SER A 171 34.77 -28.96 -22.88
CA SER A 171 35.02 -29.80 -21.69
C SER A 171 36.40 -29.61 -21.02
N SER A 172 37.36 -28.95 -21.68
CA SER A 172 38.65 -28.58 -21.07
C SER A 172 38.64 -27.19 -20.43
N GLY A 173 37.49 -26.50 -20.40
CA GLY A 173 37.36 -25.15 -19.87
C GLY A 173 37.84 -24.04 -20.82
N ALA A 174 38.09 -24.34 -22.10
CA ALA A 174 38.60 -23.39 -23.08
C ALA A 174 37.49 -22.92 -24.05
N TRP A 175 37.68 -21.75 -24.67
CA TRP A 175 36.75 -21.12 -25.62
C TRP A 175 37.36 -21.08 -27.04
N PRO A 176 37.37 -22.20 -27.79
CA PRO A 176 37.99 -22.23 -29.10
C PRO A 176 37.21 -21.42 -30.13
N SER A 177 37.85 -20.41 -30.73
CA SER A 177 37.25 -19.59 -31.79
C SER A 177 36.87 -20.38 -33.05
N SER A 178 37.45 -21.57 -33.27
CA SER A 178 37.12 -22.46 -34.39
C SER A 178 35.72 -23.08 -34.29
N ALA A 179 35.12 -23.12 -33.10
CA ALA A 179 33.78 -23.64 -32.85
C ALA A 179 32.77 -22.52 -32.56
N ALA A 180 33.16 -21.26 -32.80
CA ALA A 180 32.32 -20.12 -32.51
C ALA A 180 31.08 -20.08 -33.42
N LEU A 181 29.92 -19.81 -32.83
CA LEU A 181 28.73 -19.45 -33.59
C LEU A 181 28.81 -17.96 -33.96
N ASN A 182 28.68 -17.65 -35.24
CA ASN A 182 28.69 -16.27 -35.73
C ASN A 182 27.30 -15.90 -36.24
N LEU A 183 26.60 -15.09 -35.45
CA LEU A 183 25.35 -14.49 -35.85
C LEU A 183 25.68 -13.31 -36.78
N THR A 184 25.67 -13.60 -38.09
CA THR A 184 26.02 -12.63 -39.14
C THR A 184 24.88 -11.64 -39.30
N MET A 185 25.13 -10.38 -38.97
CA MET A 185 24.11 -9.33 -38.94
C MET A 185 24.42 -8.22 -39.95
N THR A 186 23.37 -7.54 -40.44
CA THR A 186 23.48 -6.49 -41.46
C THR A 186 24.08 -5.18 -40.94
N SER A 187 24.11 -4.93 -39.61
CA SER A 187 24.86 -3.83 -38.98
C SER A 187 24.88 -3.87 -37.43
N GLY A 188 26.06 -3.58 -36.85
CA GLY A 188 26.30 -2.64 -35.73
C GLY A 188 25.58 -2.80 -34.38
N PHE A 189 25.43 -4.01 -33.82
CA PHE A 189 24.94 -4.17 -32.45
C PHE A 189 25.91 -3.61 -31.41
N HIS A 190 25.36 -3.08 -30.31
CA HIS A 190 26.12 -2.39 -29.26
C HIS A 190 25.98 -3.07 -27.89
N GLY A 191 24.80 -3.62 -27.57
CA GLY A 191 24.53 -4.27 -26.29
C GLY A 191 24.18 -5.75 -26.42
N VAL A 192 24.57 -6.54 -25.41
CA VAL A 192 24.20 -7.96 -25.27
C VAL A 192 23.85 -8.30 -23.83
N ALA A 193 22.86 -9.16 -23.65
CA ALA A 193 22.49 -9.73 -22.37
C ALA A 193 22.01 -11.18 -22.55
N VAL A 194 21.97 -11.93 -21.45
CA VAL A 194 21.54 -13.32 -21.40
C VAL A 194 20.57 -13.51 -20.24
N ALA A 195 19.38 -14.03 -20.52
CA ALA A 195 18.36 -14.39 -19.53
C ALA A 195 17.31 -15.31 -20.15
N ASP A 196 16.56 -16.03 -19.32
CA ASP A 196 15.42 -16.84 -19.77
C ASP A 196 14.24 -15.94 -20.15
N MET A 197 14.15 -15.58 -21.43
CA MET A 197 13.15 -14.64 -21.95
C MET A 197 11.85 -15.35 -22.33
N ASN A 198 11.84 -16.68 -22.40
CA ASN A 198 10.65 -17.45 -22.76
C ASN A 198 10.05 -18.25 -21.58
N GLY A 199 10.74 -18.33 -20.44
CA GLY A 199 10.31 -19.04 -19.24
C GLY A 199 10.48 -20.56 -19.31
N ASP A 200 11.36 -21.08 -20.17
CA ASP A 200 11.62 -22.52 -20.32
C ASP A 200 12.76 -23.03 -19.43
N GLY A 201 13.37 -22.15 -18.64
CA GLY A 201 14.49 -22.42 -17.75
C GLY A 201 15.85 -22.43 -18.44
N ARG A 202 15.93 -22.08 -19.73
CA ARG A 202 17.18 -21.99 -20.50
C ARG A 202 17.50 -20.53 -20.79
N PRO A 203 18.76 -20.09 -20.65
CA PRO A 203 19.14 -18.72 -20.94
C PRO A 203 19.11 -18.40 -22.44
N ASP A 204 18.29 -17.42 -22.81
CA ASP A 204 18.20 -16.88 -24.17
C ASP A 204 19.18 -15.72 -24.39
N LEU A 205 19.51 -15.43 -25.64
CA LEU A 205 20.41 -14.35 -26.03
C LEU A 205 19.62 -13.12 -26.49
N VAL A 206 19.85 -11.98 -25.83
CA VAL A 206 19.26 -10.69 -26.18
C VAL A 206 20.35 -9.77 -26.74
N ILE A 207 20.12 -9.20 -27.92
CA ILE A 207 21.03 -8.24 -28.55
C ILE A 207 20.28 -6.96 -28.92
N ALA A 208 20.94 -5.82 -28.72
CA ALA A 208 20.34 -4.51 -28.98
C ALA A 208 21.25 -3.57 -29.77
N LYS A 209 20.63 -2.83 -30.67
CA LYS A 209 21.20 -1.70 -31.41
C LYS A 209 20.14 -0.60 -31.57
N PRO A 210 20.52 0.60 -32.01
CA PRO A 210 19.56 1.66 -32.29
C PRO A 210 18.38 1.15 -33.13
N ASN A 211 17.17 1.37 -32.62
CA ASN A 211 15.89 0.95 -33.22
C ASN A 211 15.70 -0.55 -33.47
N ASP A 212 16.50 -1.45 -32.90
CA ASP A 212 16.38 -2.90 -33.15
C ASP A 212 16.87 -3.70 -31.93
N MET A 213 15.95 -4.39 -31.27
CA MET A 213 16.23 -5.37 -30.23
C MET A 213 15.72 -6.73 -30.69
N ARG A 214 16.59 -7.74 -30.53
CA ARG A 214 16.33 -9.12 -30.94
C ARG A 214 16.56 -10.08 -29.79
N VAL A 215 15.71 -11.08 -29.72
CA VAL A 215 15.85 -12.20 -28.79
C VAL A 215 15.99 -13.49 -29.61
N TYR A 216 17.01 -14.28 -29.26
CA TYR A 216 17.27 -15.58 -29.83
C TYR A 216 17.11 -16.63 -28.73
N PHE A 217 16.13 -17.50 -28.88
CA PHE A 217 15.85 -18.52 -27.89
C PHE A 217 16.88 -19.64 -27.93
N GLN A 218 17.12 -20.23 -26.77
CA GLN A 218 17.94 -21.42 -26.66
C GLN A 218 17.07 -22.68 -26.83
N GLY A 219 17.21 -23.32 -27.99
CA GLY A 219 16.59 -24.61 -28.25
C GLY A 219 17.42 -25.80 -27.75
N PRO A 220 16.96 -27.05 -27.98
CA PRO A 220 17.68 -28.27 -27.62
C PRO A 220 19.04 -28.45 -28.33
N LEU A 221 19.31 -27.68 -29.38
CA LEU A 221 20.55 -27.71 -30.16
C LEU A 221 21.41 -26.45 -29.93
N GLY A 222 21.10 -25.65 -28.92
CA GLY A 222 21.68 -24.33 -28.66
C GLY A 222 20.84 -23.19 -29.23
N ILE A 223 21.42 -22.00 -29.30
CA ILE A 223 20.74 -20.79 -29.77
C ILE A 223 20.16 -20.96 -31.19
N ASP A 224 18.91 -20.56 -31.36
CA ASP A 224 18.25 -20.44 -32.67
C ASP A 224 19.01 -19.45 -33.58
N LEU A 225 19.08 -19.74 -34.88
CA LEU A 225 19.80 -18.87 -35.82
C LEU A 225 18.95 -17.70 -36.35
N GLU A 226 17.62 -17.82 -36.22
CA GLU A 226 16.67 -16.75 -36.53
C GLU A 226 16.15 -16.14 -35.22
N PRO A 227 16.01 -14.81 -35.13
CA PRO A 227 15.48 -14.18 -33.94
C PRO A 227 14.01 -14.51 -33.76
N ASN A 228 13.64 -14.99 -32.57
CA ASN A 228 12.27 -15.33 -32.19
C ASN A 228 11.44 -14.07 -31.91
N VAL A 229 12.10 -12.97 -31.53
CA VAL A 229 11.47 -11.67 -31.27
C VAL A 229 12.18 -10.57 -32.05
N LEU A 230 11.40 -9.71 -32.70
CA LEU A 230 11.86 -8.49 -33.36
C LEU A 230 11.05 -7.33 -32.82
N THR A 231 11.70 -6.42 -32.09
CA THR A 231 11.06 -5.19 -31.63
C THR A 231 11.87 -3.99 -32.08
N ASN A 232 11.17 -2.93 -32.52
CA ASN A 232 11.76 -1.62 -32.74
C ASN A 232 11.32 -0.73 -31.59
N PRO A 233 12.14 -0.58 -30.53
CA PRO A 233 11.67 0.05 -29.30
C PRO A 233 11.63 1.59 -29.43
N GLY A 234 11.83 2.18 -30.63
CA GLY A 234 11.90 3.63 -30.80
C GLY A 234 13.11 4.23 -30.08
N ILE A 235 14.25 3.54 -30.19
CA ILE A 235 15.54 3.88 -29.57
C ILE A 235 16.28 4.85 -30.50
N SER A 236 16.87 5.92 -30.01
CA SER A 236 17.62 6.86 -30.85
C SER A 236 18.92 6.26 -31.40
N ASP A 237 19.57 6.96 -32.34
CA ASP A 237 20.79 6.54 -33.05
C ASP A 237 22.07 6.51 -32.16
N GLY A 238 21.92 6.35 -30.85
CA GLY A 238 22.99 6.44 -29.85
C GLY A 238 23.75 5.15 -29.52
N SER A 239 24.67 5.26 -28.55
CA SER A 239 25.28 4.10 -27.89
C SER A 239 24.23 3.43 -27.00
N ILE A 240 24.19 2.08 -27.02
CA ILE A 240 23.22 1.32 -26.23
C ILE A 240 23.91 0.47 -25.19
N SER A 241 23.47 0.61 -23.94
CA SER A 241 23.67 -0.35 -22.87
C SER A 241 22.38 -1.15 -22.64
N LEU A 242 22.51 -2.47 -22.50
CA LEU A 242 21.39 -3.39 -22.34
C LEU A 242 21.53 -4.11 -20.99
N CYS A 243 20.44 -4.16 -20.26
CA CYS A 243 20.26 -5.01 -19.10
C CYS A 243 18.92 -5.73 -19.20
N VAL A 244 18.84 -6.96 -18.69
CA VAL A 244 17.60 -7.73 -18.58
C VAL A 244 17.39 -8.13 -17.14
N ARG A 245 16.22 -7.84 -16.60
CA ARG A 245 15.86 -8.13 -15.21
C ARG A 245 14.35 -7.98 -15.04
N ASP A 246 13.74 -8.80 -14.19
CA ASP A 246 12.36 -8.58 -13.77
C ASP A 246 12.27 -7.25 -12.99
N MET A 247 11.60 -6.26 -13.57
CA MET A 247 11.41 -4.96 -12.97
C MET A 247 10.05 -4.87 -12.29
N ASN A 248 9.02 -5.58 -12.76
CA ASN A 248 7.66 -5.43 -12.24
C ASN A 248 7.28 -6.47 -11.17
N GLY A 249 8.12 -7.48 -10.95
CA GLY A 249 7.94 -8.57 -9.98
C GLY A 249 7.06 -9.71 -10.50
N ASP A 250 6.88 -9.85 -11.81
CA ASP A 250 6.03 -10.88 -12.42
C ASP A 250 6.76 -12.18 -12.76
N GLY A 251 8.06 -12.25 -12.45
CA GLY A 251 8.93 -13.40 -12.67
C GLY A 251 9.47 -13.52 -14.09
N ARG A 252 9.15 -12.60 -15.01
CA ARG A 252 9.69 -12.58 -16.37
C ARG A 252 10.74 -11.47 -16.52
N PRO A 253 11.86 -11.70 -17.24
CA PRO A 253 12.86 -10.65 -17.44
C PRO A 253 12.36 -9.52 -18.35
N ASP A 254 12.36 -8.30 -17.83
CA ASP A 254 12.11 -7.09 -18.61
C ASP A 254 13.39 -6.58 -19.28
N ALA A 255 13.25 -5.80 -20.34
CA ALA A 255 14.38 -5.22 -21.05
C ALA A 255 14.60 -3.75 -20.66
N ILE A 256 15.82 -3.42 -20.25
CA ILE A 256 16.24 -2.06 -19.88
C ILE A 256 17.32 -1.59 -20.85
N LEU A 257 17.03 -0.49 -21.53
CA LEU A 257 17.86 0.07 -22.57
C LEU A 257 18.30 1.48 -22.20
N GLY A 258 19.59 1.65 -21.95
CA GLY A 258 20.25 2.94 -21.90
C GLY A 258 20.62 3.35 -23.31
N ASP A 259 20.18 4.52 -23.77
CA ASP A 259 20.48 5.06 -25.09
C ASP A 259 21.03 6.46 -24.92
N THR A 260 22.25 6.68 -25.39
CA THR A 260 22.93 7.96 -25.26
C THR A 260 23.52 8.46 -26.55
N ASN A 261 23.43 9.77 -26.75
CA ASN A 261 24.18 10.50 -27.75
C ASN A 261 25.19 11.41 -27.03
N PRO A 262 26.43 10.93 -26.81
CA PRO A 262 27.45 11.71 -26.11
C PRO A 262 27.77 13.06 -26.76
N GLY A 263 27.69 13.14 -28.09
CA GLY A 263 27.92 14.39 -28.84
C GLY A 263 26.84 15.44 -28.56
N ALA A 264 25.59 15.02 -28.40
CA ALA A 264 24.47 15.89 -28.06
C ALA A 264 24.26 16.05 -26.54
N ARG A 265 24.97 15.27 -25.70
CA ARG A 265 24.77 15.18 -24.24
C ARG A 265 23.32 14.87 -23.85
N VAL A 266 22.67 14.01 -24.62
CA VAL A 266 21.32 13.52 -24.36
C VAL A 266 21.38 12.02 -24.11
N GLY A 267 20.65 11.54 -23.12
CA GLY A 267 20.54 10.12 -22.84
C GLY A 267 19.24 9.75 -22.16
N ASN A 268 18.78 8.54 -22.42
CA ASN A 268 17.53 8.01 -21.90
C ASN A 268 17.78 6.61 -21.34
N VAL A 269 17.07 6.25 -20.28
CA VAL A 269 16.90 4.86 -19.86
C VAL A 269 15.44 4.50 -20.09
N SER A 270 15.19 3.50 -20.93
CA SER A 270 13.84 3.02 -21.26
C SER A 270 13.66 1.60 -20.72
N VAL A 271 12.55 1.37 -20.03
CA VAL A 271 12.15 0.08 -19.49
C VAL A 271 11.01 -0.47 -20.33
N TYR A 272 11.19 -1.68 -20.86
CA TYR A 272 10.21 -2.39 -21.64
C TYR A 272 9.79 -3.64 -20.89
N PHE A 273 8.53 -3.67 -20.47
CA PHE A 273 8.01 -4.86 -19.81
C PHE A 273 7.80 -5.99 -20.79
N GLN A 274 8.12 -7.19 -20.34
CA GLN A 274 7.83 -8.40 -21.06
C GLN A 274 6.38 -8.82 -20.84
N GLU A 275 5.59 -8.65 -21.89
CA GLU A 275 4.21 -9.13 -21.99
C GLU A 275 4.09 -10.26 -23.02
N GLY A 276 2.87 -10.74 -23.26
CA GLY A 276 2.62 -11.80 -24.22
C GLY A 276 2.78 -13.21 -23.63
N THR A 277 3.11 -14.17 -24.49
CA THR A 277 3.23 -15.59 -24.13
C THR A 277 4.68 -16.03 -24.16
N PRO A 278 5.10 -17.07 -23.41
CA PRO A 278 6.40 -17.74 -23.52
C PRO A 278 6.94 -17.87 -24.95
N SER A 279 6.12 -18.40 -25.87
CA SER A 279 6.53 -18.63 -27.27
C SER A 279 6.54 -17.39 -28.15
N ASN A 280 6.03 -16.26 -27.67
CA ASN A 280 5.96 -14.99 -28.40
C ASN A 280 5.91 -13.82 -27.40
N PRO A 281 7.05 -13.51 -26.74
CA PRO A 281 7.11 -12.42 -25.80
C PRO A 281 7.11 -11.09 -26.56
N LEU A 282 6.41 -10.11 -25.99
CA LEU A 282 6.23 -8.78 -26.52
C LEU A 282 6.85 -7.78 -25.54
N PHE A 283 7.57 -6.80 -26.06
CA PHE A 283 8.21 -5.77 -25.23
C PHE A 283 7.49 -4.44 -25.43
N ASN A 284 6.74 -4.02 -24.41
CA ASN A 284 6.00 -2.77 -24.42
C ASN A 284 6.73 -1.71 -23.60
N LEU A 285 6.91 -0.52 -24.16
CA LEU A 285 7.53 0.60 -23.44
C LEU A 285 6.65 0.96 -22.23
N SER A 286 7.18 0.72 -21.04
CA SER A 286 6.48 0.97 -19.77
C SER A 286 6.86 2.34 -19.20
N SER A 287 8.16 2.60 -19.10
CA SER A 287 8.69 3.87 -18.61
C SER A 287 9.89 4.32 -19.43
N ARG A 288 10.06 5.63 -19.52
CA ARG A 288 11.25 6.26 -20.08
C ARG A 288 11.68 7.39 -19.16
N VAL A 289 12.87 7.23 -18.61
CA VAL A 289 13.61 8.30 -17.94
C VAL A 289 14.43 9.01 -19.01
N ALA A 290 14.06 10.25 -19.33
CA ALA A 290 14.74 11.05 -20.34
C ALA A 290 15.51 12.21 -19.70
N GLY A 291 16.73 12.47 -20.16
CA GLY A 291 17.53 13.57 -19.64
C GLY A 291 18.92 13.70 -20.26
N ALA A 292 19.83 14.34 -19.55
CA ALA A 292 21.24 14.38 -19.90
C ALA A 292 21.97 13.19 -19.25
N LEU A 293 21.49 11.95 -19.48
CA LEU A 293 22.09 10.74 -18.89
C LEU A 293 23.28 10.25 -19.72
N THR A 294 24.28 9.68 -19.05
CA THR A 294 25.37 8.90 -19.67
C THR A 294 24.93 7.43 -19.84
N ASP A 295 25.80 6.60 -20.43
CA ASP A 295 25.58 5.16 -20.60
C ASP A 295 25.80 4.35 -19.32
N VAL A 296 26.31 4.99 -18.25
CA VAL A 296 26.57 4.39 -16.95
C VAL A 296 25.33 4.48 -16.06
N PHE A 297 24.70 3.33 -15.84
CA PHE A 297 23.59 3.15 -14.90
C PHE A 297 23.71 1.82 -14.13
N ALA A 298 23.02 1.69 -13.00
CA ALA A 298 22.89 0.45 -12.25
C ALA A 298 21.45 0.26 -11.78
N LEU A 299 21.06 -1.01 -11.68
CA LEU A 299 19.76 -1.43 -11.18
C LEU A 299 19.93 -2.29 -9.94
N GLY A 300 19.11 -2.03 -8.92
CA GLY A 300 19.09 -2.78 -7.68
C GLY A 300 18.05 -2.21 -6.74
N ASP A 301 17.53 -3.05 -5.86
CA ASP A 301 16.55 -2.66 -4.84
C ASP A 301 17.24 -1.77 -3.81
N LEU A 302 17.19 -0.45 -3.99
CA LEU A 302 18.02 0.45 -3.20
C LEU A 302 17.34 0.73 -1.85
N ASN A 303 16.00 0.82 -1.83
CA ASN A 303 15.17 1.06 -0.65
C ASN A 303 14.64 -0.21 0.04
N ASP A 304 15.10 -1.40 -0.38
CA ASP A 304 14.68 -2.72 0.12
C ASP A 304 13.16 -2.97 0.08
N ASP A 305 12.46 -2.39 -0.91
CA ASP A 305 11.02 -2.59 -1.11
C ASP A 305 10.67 -3.84 -1.95
N GLY A 306 11.71 -4.61 -2.33
CA GLY A 306 11.62 -5.80 -3.15
C GLY A 306 11.59 -5.51 -4.66
N ARG A 307 11.73 -4.25 -5.09
CA ARG A 307 11.68 -3.85 -6.50
C ARG A 307 12.99 -3.18 -6.93
N PRO A 308 13.46 -3.40 -8.18
CA PRO A 308 14.70 -2.76 -8.61
C PRO A 308 14.55 -1.26 -8.89
N ASP A 309 15.34 -0.45 -8.19
CA ASP A 309 15.53 0.98 -8.44
C ASP A 309 16.59 1.25 -9.50
N LEU A 310 16.64 2.50 -9.99
CA LEU A 310 17.61 2.95 -10.99
C LEU A 310 18.50 4.08 -10.44
N ALA A 311 19.81 3.86 -10.48
CA ALA A 311 20.81 4.93 -10.38
C ALA A 311 21.42 5.18 -11.77
N ALA A 312 21.59 6.44 -12.16
CA ALA A 312 22.15 6.82 -13.45
C ALA A 312 23.08 8.04 -13.34
N VAL A 313 24.20 8.01 -14.06
CA VAL A 313 25.15 9.13 -14.11
C VAL A 313 24.69 10.13 -15.18
N THR A 314 24.81 11.43 -14.89
CA THR A 314 24.41 12.52 -15.78
C THR A 314 25.61 13.26 -16.40
N TYR A 315 25.42 13.89 -17.56
CA TYR A 315 26.37 14.81 -18.21
C TYR A 315 26.45 16.18 -17.52
N ASP A 316 25.64 16.43 -16.48
CA ASP A 316 25.65 17.69 -15.76
C ASP A 316 27.00 17.83 -15.04
N ALA A 317 27.78 18.84 -15.42
CA ALA A 317 29.04 19.14 -14.76
C ALA A 317 28.81 19.86 -13.42
N PRO A 318 29.73 19.74 -12.44
CA PRO A 318 29.66 20.46 -11.18
C PRO A 318 29.35 21.97 -11.40
N PRO A 319 28.53 22.60 -10.54
CA PRO A 319 28.16 22.16 -9.19
C PRO A 319 26.96 21.20 -9.11
N ALA A 320 26.44 20.71 -10.24
CA ALA A 320 25.34 19.74 -10.23
C ALA A 320 25.79 18.37 -9.72
N ALA A 321 25.00 17.78 -8.82
CA ALA A 321 25.11 16.40 -8.39
C ALA A 321 24.99 15.45 -9.61
N PRO A 322 26.06 14.72 -9.99
CA PRO A 322 26.13 13.99 -11.26
C PRO A 322 25.47 12.61 -11.22
N LEU A 323 24.87 12.23 -10.08
CA LEU A 323 24.22 10.94 -9.90
C LEU A 323 22.73 11.17 -9.62
N ALA A 324 21.89 10.68 -10.51
CA ALA A 324 20.43 10.76 -10.43
C ALA A 324 19.86 9.41 -10.00
N VAL A 325 19.01 9.40 -8.97
CA VAL A 325 18.38 8.18 -8.46
C VAL A 325 16.88 8.26 -8.68
N TYR A 326 16.31 7.16 -9.17
CA TYR A 326 14.90 7.00 -9.46
C TYR A 326 14.41 5.76 -8.71
N VAL A 327 13.58 5.99 -7.70
CA VAL A 327 12.90 4.90 -6.98
C VAL A 327 11.76 4.38 -7.84
N GLN A 328 11.61 3.06 -7.91
CA GLN A 328 10.58 2.44 -8.72
C GLN A 328 9.18 2.67 -8.13
N ARG A 329 8.20 2.99 -8.97
CA ARG A 329 6.79 3.03 -8.54
C ARG A 329 6.25 1.62 -8.40
N LEU A 330 5.21 1.45 -7.58
CA LEU A 330 4.46 0.19 -7.46
C LEU A 330 3.91 -0.36 -8.79
N THR A 331 3.75 0.51 -9.79
CA THR A 331 3.37 0.11 -11.16
C THR A 331 4.54 -0.38 -12.02
N GLY A 332 5.73 -0.55 -11.43
CA GLY A 332 6.98 -1.05 -12.04
C GLY A 332 7.79 -0.02 -12.86
N GLY A 333 7.30 1.22 -12.98
CA GLY A 333 7.94 2.25 -13.80
C GLY A 333 8.59 3.36 -12.98
N PHE A 334 9.43 4.17 -13.61
CA PHE A 334 10.03 5.35 -12.98
C PHE A 334 9.24 6.63 -13.29
N ASP A 335 9.41 7.64 -12.45
CA ASP A 335 8.99 9.01 -12.76
C ASP A 335 9.98 9.69 -13.73
N PRO A 336 9.53 10.67 -14.55
CA PRO A 336 10.41 11.35 -15.50
C PRO A 336 11.52 12.17 -14.83
N ALA A 337 11.29 12.64 -13.60
CA ALA A 337 12.26 13.37 -12.81
C ALA A 337 12.90 12.43 -11.77
N PRO A 338 14.19 12.60 -11.45
CA PRO A 338 14.82 11.80 -10.40
C PRO A 338 14.16 12.10 -9.05
N THR A 339 14.01 11.04 -8.25
CA THR A 339 13.53 11.15 -6.86
C THR A 339 14.46 12.07 -6.06
N PHE A 340 15.78 11.92 -6.27
CA PHE A 340 16.80 12.80 -5.71
C PHE A 340 18.10 12.71 -6.52
N ARG A 341 19.07 13.57 -6.19
CA ARG A 341 20.41 13.56 -6.79
C ARG A 341 21.47 13.49 -5.70
N LEU A 342 22.54 12.76 -5.96
CA LEU A 342 23.68 12.59 -5.05
C LEU A 342 24.91 13.32 -5.60
N ASP A 343 25.48 14.19 -4.76
CA ASP A 343 26.74 14.85 -5.07
C ASP A 343 27.90 13.88 -4.87
N THR A 344 28.91 14.00 -5.72
CA THR A 344 30.14 13.19 -5.67
C THR A 344 31.32 13.98 -5.09
N GLY A 345 31.07 15.19 -4.58
CA GLY A 345 32.05 16.03 -3.93
C GLY A 345 32.76 16.91 -4.96
N GLY A 346 32.09 18.01 -5.34
CA GLY A 346 32.50 18.96 -6.38
C GLY A 346 34.00 18.99 -6.68
N GLY A 347 34.38 18.45 -7.85
CA GLY A 347 35.76 18.42 -8.34
C GLY A 347 36.40 17.03 -8.44
N LEU A 348 35.80 15.97 -7.89
CA LEU A 348 36.30 14.61 -8.05
C LEU A 348 36.08 14.01 -9.46
N GLY A 349 35.26 14.65 -10.30
CA GLY A 349 34.96 14.23 -11.66
C GLY A 349 33.67 13.42 -11.77
N THR A 350 33.24 13.14 -13.00
CA THR A 350 32.04 12.33 -13.26
C THR A 350 32.30 10.86 -12.94
N PRO A 351 31.34 10.16 -12.29
CA PRO A 351 31.50 8.73 -12.08
C PRO A 351 31.68 7.96 -13.39
N THR A 352 32.57 6.98 -13.39
CA THR A 352 32.87 6.10 -14.55
C THR A 352 32.28 4.71 -14.41
N GLY A 353 31.71 4.41 -13.26
CA GLY A 353 31.02 3.16 -12.97
C GLY A 353 30.20 3.33 -11.70
N ILE A 354 29.04 2.68 -11.64
CA ILE A 354 28.20 2.64 -10.44
C ILE A 354 27.66 1.23 -10.26
N ALA A 355 27.35 0.87 -9.03
CA ALA A 355 26.75 -0.41 -8.68
C ALA A 355 25.89 -0.28 -7.42
N ILE A 356 24.86 -1.11 -7.32
CA ILE A 356 23.99 -1.22 -6.16
C ILE A 356 24.16 -2.62 -5.58
N GLY A 357 24.43 -2.72 -4.29
CA GLY A 357 24.60 -4.02 -3.62
C GLY A 357 24.77 -3.90 -2.10
N ARG A 358 24.79 -5.04 -1.41
CA ARG A 358 24.78 -5.10 0.05
C ARG A 358 26.16 -4.96 0.69
N PHE A 359 26.58 -3.72 0.94
CA PHE A 359 27.86 -3.45 1.60
C PHE A 359 27.73 -3.33 3.13
N SER A 360 26.90 -4.16 3.78
CA SER A 360 26.92 -4.28 5.23
C SER A 360 26.50 -5.63 5.80
N ALA A 361 26.76 -5.84 7.09
CA ALA A 361 26.16 -6.93 7.87
C ALA A 361 24.66 -6.71 8.13
N TYR A 362 24.17 -5.50 7.89
CA TYR A 362 22.75 -5.15 7.89
C TYR A 362 22.17 -5.42 6.50
N PRO A 363 20.84 -5.63 6.37
CA PRO A 363 20.25 -6.09 5.12
C PRO A 363 20.26 -5.06 3.97
N TYR A 364 20.85 -3.88 4.18
CA TYR A 364 20.71 -2.72 3.30
C TYR A 364 21.57 -2.75 2.05
N ASN A 365 20.99 -2.25 0.98
CA ASN A 365 21.69 -1.98 -0.27
C ASN A 365 22.33 -0.58 -0.24
N TYR A 366 23.56 -0.50 -0.72
CA TYR A 366 24.33 0.73 -0.83
C TYR A 366 24.59 1.02 -2.30
N LEU A 367 24.72 2.30 -2.61
CA LEU A 367 25.16 2.75 -3.93
C LEU A 367 26.66 3.02 -3.87
N VAL A 368 27.41 2.32 -4.71
CA VAL A 368 28.85 2.53 -4.88
C VAL A 368 29.09 3.24 -6.20
N ALA A 369 29.77 4.38 -6.16
CA ALA A 369 30.15 5.13 -7.35
C ALA A 369 31.66 5.22 -7.47
N ARG A 370 32.17 4.89 -8.66
CA ARG A 370 33.57 5.05 -9.02
C ARG A 370 33.79 6.43 -9.61
N VAL A 371 34.56 7.26 -8.91
CA VAL A 371 35.06 8.54 -9.43
C VAL A 371 36.58 8.45 -9.63
N PRO A 372 37.19 9.37 -10.40
CA PRO A 372 38.64 9.46 -10.48
C PRO A 372 39.31 9.36 -9.11
N ARG A 373 40.14 8.32 -8.93
CA ARG A 373 40.95 8.04 -7.72
C ARG A 373 40.18 7.57 -6.48
N PHE A 374 38.85 7.47 -6.50
CA PHE A 374 38.08 7.05 -5.33
C PHE A 374 36.89 6.17 -5.66
N LEU A 375 36.58 5.25 -4.76
CA LEU A 375 35.24 4.67 -4.62
C LEU A 375 34.50 5.49 -3.56
N LEU A 376 33.32 5.97 -3.92
CA LEU A 376 32.37 6.61 -3.01
C LEU A 376 31.31 5.58 -2.64
N VAL A 377 31.10 5.39 -1.34
CA VAL A 377 30.02 4.54 -0.83
C VAL A 377 28.95 5.44 -0.24
N PHE A 378 27.76 5.37 -0.80
CA PHE A 378 26.57 6.07 -0.33
C PHE A 378 25.74 5.08 0.49
N GLU A 379 25.59 5.41 1.77
CA GLU A 379 24.80 4.64 2.72
C GLU A 379 23.41 5.28 2.83
N GLN A 380 22.38 4.45 2.99
CA GLN A 380 21.08 4.94 3.43
C GLN A 380 21.11 5.03 4.97
N GLU A 381 20.69 6.17 5.53
CA GLU A 381 20.39 6.20 6.97
C GLU A 381 19.11 5.38 7.18
N ASP A 382 19.18 4.42 8.09
CA ASP A 382 18.01 3.68 8.58
C ASP A 382 17.36 4.50 9.70
N ASN A 383 16.04 4.71 9.63
CA ASN A 383 15.28 5.34 10.69
C ASN A 383 14.54 4.29 11.50
N ALA A 384 14.47 4.49 12.82
CA ALA A 384 13.69 3.59 13.67
C ALA A 384 12.23 3.43 13.19
N PRO A 385 11.62 2.24 13.33
CA PRO A 385 10.28 1.95 12.87
C PRO A 385 9.25 2.97 13.32
N VAL A 386 8.31 3.32 12.44
CA VAL A 386 7.25 4.30 12.73
C VAL A 386 5.86 3.65 12.73
N PRO A 387 4.97 4.03 13.66
CA PRO A 387 3.57 3.64 13.59
C PRO A 387 2.88 4.42 12.47
N ILE A 388 2.31 3.72 11.49
CA ILE A 388 1.57 4.32 10.37
C ILE A 388 0.07 4.45 10.66
N GLN A 389 -0.46 3.61 11.56
CA GLN A 389 -1.82 3.72 12.06
C GLN A 389 -1.96 3.00 13.41
N ALA A 390 -3.05 3.27 14.13
CA ALA A 390 -3.31 2.64 15.43
C ALA A 390 -3.75 1.18 15.25
N VAL A 391 -3.22 0.29 16.09
CA VAL A 391 -3.71 -1.09 16.24
C VAL A 391 -5.15 -1.04 16.77
N PRO A 392 -6.10 -1.74 16.14
CA PRO A 392 -7.52 -1.55 16.42
C PRO A 392 -7.92 -2.23 17.73
N SER A 393 -9.00 -1.75 18.34
CA SER A 393 -9.53 -2.25 19.63
C SER A 393 -10.87 -2.96 19.48
N ASP A 394 -11.19 -3.41 18.27
CA ASP A 394 -12.44 -4.07 17.89
C ASP A 394 -12.24 -5.57 17.62
N ALA A 395 -11.07 -6.12 17.92
CA ALA A 395 -10.82 -7.55 17.81
C ALA A 395 -11.67 -8.32 18.84
N VAL A 396 -12.54 -9.19 18.33
CA VAL A 396 -13.43 -10.05 19.13
C VAL A 396 -13.35 -11.49 18.64
N PHE A 397 -13.36 -12.44 19.57
CA PHE A 397 -13.55 -13.86 19.26
C PHE A 397 -14.39 -14.55 20.33
N ASN A 398 -15.07 -15.64 19.96
CA ASN A 398 -16.00 -16.34 20.84
C ASN A 398 -15.27 -17.24 21.85
N GLU A 399 -15.87 -17.39 23.03
CA GLU A 399 -15.39 -18.30 24.06
C GLU A 399 -15.21 -19.72 23.50
N GLY A 400 -14.07 -20.35 23.80
CA GLY A 400 -13.73 -21.68 23.32
C GLY A 400 -13.21 -21.73 21.87
N ALA A 401 -13.23 -20.62 21.14
CA ALA A 401 -12.53 -20.49 19.86
C ALA A 401 -11.06 -20.06 20.04
N SER A 402 -10.23 -20.27 19.02
CA SER A 402 -8.87 -19.74 18.96
C SER A 402 -8.87 -18.34 18.35
N GLY A 403 -8.36 -17.34 19.05
CA GLY A 403 -8.15 -15.99 18.52
C GLY A 403 -6.89 -15.90 17.64
N ALA A 404 -6.70 -16.86 16.73
CA ALA A 404 -5.50 -16.97 15.91
C ALA A 404 -5.54 -16.02 14.71
N GLY A 405 -4.41 -15.35 14.43
CA GLY A 405 -4.24 -14.49 13.26
C GLY A 405 -5.12 -13.24 13.24
N LEU A 406 -5.67 -12.82 14.39
CA LEU A 406 -6.67 -11.74 14.44
C LEU A 406 -6.11 -10.37 14.05
N ILE A 407 -4.82 -10.14 14.30
CA ILE A 407 -4.16 -8.85 14.04
C ILE A 407 -2.84 -9.11 13.32
N ASP A 408 -2.73 -8.66 12.07
CA ASP A 408 -1.45 -8.58 11.32
C ASP A 408 -0.77 -7.23 11.62
N LEU A 409 0.33 -7.28 12.36
CA LEU A 409 1.04 -6.10 12.85
C LEU A 409 1.70 -5.27 11.72
N ARG A 410 1.96 -5.85 10.55
CA ARG A 410 2.59 -5.12 9.42
C ARG A 410 1.70 -4.05 8.84
N ASN A 411 0.40 -4.10 9.10
CA ASN A 411 -0.53 -3.06 8.67
C ASN A 411 -0.43 -1.78 9.52
N TYR A 412 0.24 -1.81 10.68
CA TYR A 412 0.23 -0.71 11.65
C TYR A 412 1.59 -0.05 11.84
N PHE A 413 2.65 -0.67 11.36
CA PHE A 413 4.01 -0.17 11.45
C PHE A 413 4.65 -0.18 10.06
N SER A 414 5.52 0.79 9.82
CA SER A 414 6.39 0.83 8.65
C SER A 414 7.80 1.10 9.12
N ASP A 415 8.74 0.50 8.40
CA ASP A 415 10.13 0.89 8.44
C ASP A 415 10.49 1.51 7.09
N ASP A 416 11.51 2.36 7.05
CA ASP A 416 12.19 2.67 5.80
C ASP A 416 13.24 1.62 5.42
N HIS A 417 13.51 0.67 6.33
CA HIS A 417 14.55 -0.35 6.20
C HIS A 417 14.29 -1.63 6.99
N GLY A 418 14.54 -2.78 6.38
CA GLY A 418 14.65 -4.05 7.11
C GLY A 418 13.34 -4.73 7.49
N MET A 419 13.45 -5.88 8.16
CA MET A 419 12.31 -6.66 8.61
C MET A 419 11.93 -6.30 10.04
N LEU A 420 10.69 -5.84 10.21
CA LEU A 420 10.10 -5.58 11.52
C LEU A 420 10.01 -6.85 12.36
N ARG A 421 10.47 -6.75 13.60
CA ARG A 421 10.31 -7.75 14.65
C ARG A 421 9.39 -7.22 15.72
N PHE A 422 8.43 -8.03 16.11
CA PHE A 422 7.41 -7.64 17.07
C PHE A 422 7.62 -8.37 18.40
N GLY A 423 7.02 -7.81 19.46
CA GLY A 423 6.93 -8.44 20.77
C GLY A 423 5.78 -7.87 21.57
N VAL A 424 5.15 -8.70 22.42
CA VAL A 424 4.13 -8.23 23.35
C VAL A 424 4.82 -7.48 24.50
N ALA A 425 4.54 -6.19 24.62
CA ALA A 425 5.18 -5.29 25.59
C ALA A 425 4.39 -5.18 26.90
N PHE A 426 3.06 -5.32 26.83
CA PHE A 426 2.17 -5.21 27.97
C PHE A 426 0.93 -6.08 27.79
N GLU A 427 0.51 -6.72 28.88
CA GLU A 427 -0.76 -7.43 29.01
C GLU A 427 -1.43 -7.05 30.33
N GLU A 428 -2.69 -6.63 30.29
CA GLU A 428 -3.43 -6.24 31.49
C GLU A 428 -3.78 -7.45 32.38
N ARG A 429 -4.09 -8.61 31.78
CA ARG A 429 -4.55 -9.82 32.47
C ARG A 429 -3.96 -11.11 31.84
N PRO A 430 -2.65 -11.35 31.97
CA PRO A 430 -1.95 -12.46 31.31
C PRO A 430 -2.50 -13.85 31.68
N ASP A 431 -3.01 -14.03 32.90
CA ASP A 431 -3.58 -15.31 33.36
C ASP A 431 -4.96 -15.64 32.77
N ASP A 432 -5.65 -14.62 32.26
CA ASP A 432 -7.02 -14.70 31.75
C ASP A 432 -7.06 -14.69 30.22
N LEU A 433 -6.27 -13.80 29.59
CA LEU A 433 -6.13 -13.67 28.14
C LEU A 433 -4.68 -13.33 27.80
N HIS A 434 -4.00 -14.27 27.14
CA HIS A 434 -2.60 -14.15 26.77
C HIS A 434 -2.44 -13.96 25.26
N ALA A 435 -1.50 -13.10 24.86
CA ALA A 435 -1.15 -12.88 23.47
C ALA A 435 0.21 -13.49 23.15
N THR A 436 0.29 -14.20 22.02
CA THR A 436 1.54 -14.75 21.49
C THR A 436 1.70 -14.33 20.03
N LEU A 437 2.94 -14.22 19.56
CA LEU A 437 3.19 -14.09 18.13
C LEU A 437 3.09 -15.46 17.46
N ALA A 438 2.41 -15.50 16.32
CA ALA A 438 2.35 -16.67 15.46
C ALA A 438 3.76 -17.04 14.95
N ALA A 439 3.88 -18.22 14.34
CA ALA A 439 5.16 -18.72 13.80
C ALA A 439 5.77 -17.81 12.72
N ASP A 440 4.95 -16.99 12.07
CA ASP A 440 5.38 -16.00 11.08
C ASP A 440 5.96 -14.71 11.69
N GLY A 441 5.88 -14.55 13.00
CA GLY A 441 6.46 -13.44 13.76
C GLY A 441 5.72 -12.11 13.65
N HIS A 442 4.57 -12.02 12.97
CA HIS A 442 3.85 -10.75 12.76
C HIS A 442 2.34 -10.82 12.97
N HIS A 443 1.74 -12.00 13.03
CA HIS A 443 0.36 -12.15 13.49
C HIS A 443 0.29 -12.33 15.02
N LEU A 444 -0.69 -11.70 15.66
CA LEU A 444 -1.02 -11.95 17.06
C LEU A 444 -2.09 -13.03 17.19
N ASP A 445 -1.78 -14.03 17.99
CA ASP A 445 -2.68 -15.09 18.44
C ASP A 445 -3.07 -14.85 19.89
N PHE A 446 -4.36 -14.99 20.19
CA PHE A 446 -4.91 -14.80 21.53
C PHE A 446 -5.45 -16.10 22.09
N THR A 447 -5.05 -16.41 23.33
CA THR A 447 -5.50 -17.60 24.06
C THR A 447 -6.17 -17.19 25.36
N ALA A 448 -7.48 -17.44 25.45
CA ALA A 448 -8.26 -17.22 26.66
C ALA A 448 -8.18 -18.43 27.60
N ARG A 449 -8.21 -18.19 28.90
CA ARG A 449 -8.41 -19.24 29.89
C ARG A 449 -9.80 -19.87 29.68
N PRO A 450 -9.95 -21.22 29.77
CA PRO A 450 -11.27 -21.85 29.66
C PRO A 450 -12.28 -21.25 30.63
N GLY A 451 -13.48 -20.89 30.15
CA GLY A 451 -14.52 -20.27 30.98
C GLY A 451 -14.40 -18.76 31.15
N TRP A 452 -13.35 -18.12 30.61
CA TRP A 452 -13.14 -16.69 30.75
C TRP A 452 -13.75 -15.92 29.57
N VAL A 453 -14.52 -14.90 29.90
CA VAL A 453 -15.10 -13.93 28.97
C VAL A 453 -14.83 -12.52 29.50
N GLY A 454 -14.57 -11.57 28.61
CA GLY A 454 -14.16 -10.22 29.02
C GLY A 454 -13.29 -9.52 27.98
N THR A 455 -12.99 -8.25 28.25
CA THR A 455 -12.00 -7.48 27.50
C THR A 455 -10.72 -7.33 28.32
N ALA A 456 -9.57 -7.53 27.68
CA ALA A 456 -8.26 -7.17 28.23
C ALA A 456 -7.49 -6.26 27.26
N ARG A 457 -6.57 -5.46 27.81
CA ARG A 457 -5.74 -4.52 27.04
C ARG A 457 -4.32 -5.02 26.83
N PHE A 458 -3.77 -4.65 25.68
CA PHE A 458 -2.46 -5.06 25.19
C PHE A 458 -1.69 -3.86 24.64
N GLN A 459 -0.37 -3.99 24.61
CA GLN A 459 0.53 -3.11 23.86
C GLN A 459 1.63 -3.95 23.24
N VAL A 460 2.01 -3.65 22.00
CA VAL A 460 3.13 -4.32 21.32
C VAL A 460 4.29 -3.36 21.14
N ALA A 461 5.49 -3.91 21.15
CA ALA A 461 6.72 -3.26 20.75
C ALA A 461 7.15 -3.76 19.36
N VAL A 462 7.71 -2.86 18.57
CA VAL A 462 8.34 -3.16 17.28
C VAL A 462 9.79 -2.70 17.28
N THR A 463 10.66 -3.46 16.63
CA THR A 463 12.06 -3.11 16.38
C THR A 463 12.50 -3.67 15.03
N ASP A 464 13.40 -2.97 14.36
CA ASP A 464 14.17 -3.39 13.19
C ASP A 464 15.32 -4.37 13.52
N GLY A 465 15.63 -4.57 14.80
CA GLY A 465 16.78 -5.35 15.27
C GLY A 465 18.11 -4.57 15.31
N ILE A 466 18.11 -3.29 15.00
CA ILE A 466 19.26 -2.39 15.17
C ILE A 466 19.35 -1.97 16.64
N LEU A 467 20.48 -2.29 17.28
CA LEU A 467 20.70 -2.03 18.70
C LEU A 467 20.66 -0.54 19.08
N THR A 468 20.91 0.37 18.13
CA THR A 468 20.84 1.82 18.35
C THR A 468 19.44 2.39 18.22
N HIS A 469 18.49 1.66 17.62
CA HIS A 469 17.10 2.09 17.49
C HIS A 469 16.29 1.56 18.67
N PRO A 470 15.67 2.45 19.47
CA PRO A 470 14.84 2.01 20.58
C PRO A 470 13.56 1.33 20.04
N PRO A 471 13.05 0.28 20.70
CA PRO A 471 11.77 -0.31 20.33
C PRO A 471 10.65 0.73 20.38
N VAL A 472 9.80 0.73 19.37
CA VAL A 472 8.65 1.64 19.26
C VAL A 472 7.38 0.92 19.72
N LEU A 473 6.56 1.60 20.50
CA LEU A 473 5.35 1.01 21.09
C LEU A 473 4.11 1.36 20.26
N SER A 474 3.17 0.41 20.17
CA SER A 474 1.82 0.67 19.68
C SER A 474 1.03 1.58 20.64
N ASN A 475 -0.15 2.03 20.20
CA ASN A 475 -1.21 2.40 21.14
C ASN A 475 -1.59 1.20 22.02
N VAL A 476 -2.16 1.48 23.18
CA VAL A 476 -2.86 0.44 23.96
C VAL A 476 -4.15 0.09 23.22
N PHE A 477 -4.36 -1.19 22.94
CA PHE A 477 -5.54 -1.70 22.25
C PHE A 477 -6.23 -2.78 23.08
N ALA A 478 -7.50 -3.05 22.78
CA ALA A 478 -8.33 -3.97 23.54
C ALA A 478 -8.77 -5.16 22.68
N VAL A 479 -8.82 -6.35 23.30
CA VAL A 479 -9.32 -7.57 22.69
C VAL A 479 -10.40 -8.16 23.59
N THR A 480 -11.47 -8.63 22.97
CA THR A 480 -12.70 -9.08 23.66
C THR A 480 -12.94 -10.55 23.40
N VAL A 481 -13.17 -11.32 24.47
CA VAL A 481 -13.68 -12.69 24.39
C VAL A 481 -15.18 -12.64 24.63
N ASN A 482 -15.94 -12.90 23.58
CA ASN A 482 -17.39 -12.91 23.57
C ASN A 482 -17.94 -14.20 24.22
N ALA A 483 -18.95 -14.06 25.07
CA ALA A 483 -19.66 -15.21 25.62
C ALA A 483 -20.63 -15.77 24.58
N LEU A 484 -20.83 -17.08 24.57
CA LEU A 484 -21.85 -17.68 23.71
C LEU A 484 -23.24 -17.57 24.36
N PRO A 485 -24.31 -17.33 23.58
CA PRO A 485 -25.67 -17.27 24.12
C PRO A 485 -26.11 -18.63 24.67
N VAL A 486 -26.85 -18.64 25.78
CA VAL A 486 -27.36 -19.87 26.41
C VAL A 486 -28.87 -19.79 26.63
N PHE A 487 -29.61 -20.82 26.21
CA PHE A 487 -31.07 -20.87 26.43
C PHE A 487 -31.40 -21.01 27.94
N THR A 488 -32.27 -20.15 28.44
CA THR A 488 -32.79 -20.20 29.82
C THR A 488 -34.29 -20.50 29.89
N SER A 489 -34.95 -20.52 28.73
CA SER A 489 -36.36 -20.85 28.56
C SER A 489 -36.56 -22.34 28.24
N THR A 490 -37.74 -22.86 28.55
CA THR A 490 -38.15 -24.23 28.21
C THR A 490 -39.56 -24.19 27.61
N PRO A 491 -39.79 -24.75 26.42
CA PRO A 491 -41.09 -24.73 25.76
C PRO A 491 -42.07 -25.73 26.39
N ALA A 492 -43.36 -25.53 26.11
CA ALA A 492 -44.38 -26.53 26.44
C ALA A 492 -44.21 -27.79 25.59
N ALA A 493 -44.34 -28.97 26.21
CA ALA A 493 -44.17 -30.25 25.53
C ALA A 493 -45.42 -30.71 24.76
N GLU A 494 -46.59 -30.10 25.00
CA GLU A 494 -47.86 -30.50 24.39
C GLU A 494 -48.72 -29.29 24.01
N VAL A 495 -49.36 -29.33 22.84
CA VAL A 495 -50.36 -28.35 22.37
C VAL A 495 -51.56 -29.09 21.76
N ARG A 496 -52.75 -28.49 21.86
CA ARG A 496 -53.96 -29.06 21.25
C ARG A 496 -54.09 -28.62 19.80
N GLU A 497 -54.60 -29.49 18.94
CA GLU A 497 -54.94 -29.11 17.57
C GLU A 497 -55.86 -27.87 17.56
N GLY A 498 -55.59 -26.93 16.66
CA GLY A 498 -56.32 -25.66 16.54
C GLY A 498 -56.06 -24.61 17.63
N ALA A 499 -55.32 -24.92 18.69
CA ALA A 499 -54.90 -23.94 19.69
C ALA A 499 -53.56 -23.29 19.29
N PRO A 500 -53.37 -21.97 19.50
CA PRO A 500 -52.11 -21.33 19.22
C PRO A 500 -51.00 -21.86 20.15
N PHE A 501 -49.89 -22.28 19.57
CA PHE A 501 -48.62 -22.50 20.28
C PHE A 501 -47.82 -21.21 20.22
N LEU A 502 -47.56 -20.62 21.40
CA LEU A 502 -46.71 -19.45 21.56
C LEU A 502 -45.55 -19.82 22.50
N TYR A 503 -44.33 -19.67 22.03
CA TYR A 503 -43.13 -19.89 22.83
C TYR A 503 -42.20 -18.69 22.74
N GLN A 504 -42.02 -18.00 23.87
CA GLN A 504 -41.08 -16.90 23.99
C GLN A 504 -39.69 -17.45 24.34
N VAL A 505 -38.77 -17.40 23.38
CA VAL A 505 -37.38 -17.75 23.64
C VAL A 505 -36.77 -16.70 24.57
N ALA A 506 -36.12 -17.18 25.62
CA ALA A 506 -35.26 -16.41 26.52
C ALA A 506 -33.87 -17.03 26.54
N VAL A 507 -32.87 -16.17 26.37
CA VAL A 507 -31.43 -16.50 26.36
C VAL A 507 -30.70 -15.64 27.39
N SER A 508 -29.61 -16.18 27.93
CA SER A 508 -28.64 -15.46 28.73
C SER A 508 -27.36 -15.36 27.95
N ASP A 509 -26.87 -14.14 27.80
CA ASP A 509 -25.61 -13.83 27.15
C ASP A 509 -24.88 -12.80 28.02
N PRO A 510 -23.93 -13.25 28.86
CA PRO A 510 -23.42 -12.41 29.93
C PRO A 510 -22.43 -11.35 29.46
N TYR A 511 -21.86 -11.49 28.25
CA TYR A 511 -20.82 -10.58 27.80
C TYR A 511 -20.59 -10.60 26.28
N PRO A 512 -20.65 -9.44 25.60
CA PRO A 512 -20.91 -8.11 26.14
C PRO A 512 -22.39 -7.93 26.56
N ALA A 513 -22.63 -7.10 27.56
CA ALA A 513 -23.91 -7.05 28.28
C ALA A 513 -25.12 -6.52 27.48
N ASP A 514 -24.89 -5.96 26.29
CA ASP A 514 -25.92 -5.38 25.40
C ASP A 514 -25.91 -6.05 24.01
N ASP A 515 -25.54 -7.33 23.94
CA ASP A 515 -25.48 -8.05 22.66
C ASP A 515 -26.87 -8.23 22.02
N ALA A 516 -26.93 -8.09 20.70
CA ALA A 516 -28.16 -8.25 19.93
C ALA A 516 -28.29 -9.70 19.45
N HIS A 517 -29.42 -10.34 19.75
CA HIS A 517 -29.69 -11.71 19.36
C HIS A 517 -30.59 -11.80 18.12
N ALA A 518 -30.19 -12.62 17.16
CA ALA A 518 -30.98 -13.04 16.02
C ALA A 518 -31.49 -14.46 16.23
N PHE A 519 -32.79 -14.67 16.05
CA PHE A 519 -33.45 -15.97 16.26
C PHE A 519 -33.91 -16.60 14.93
N SER A 520 -33.75 -17.91 14.82
CA SER A 520 -34.17 -18.66 13.62
C SER A 520 -34.62 -20.09 13.96
N LEU A 521 -35.42 -20.68 13.07
CA LEU A 521 -35.81 -22.09 13.14
C LEU A 521 -34.92 -22.89 12.19
N VAL A 522 -34.15 -23.82 12.74
CA VAL A 522 -33.29 -24.76 11.99
C VAL A 522 -34.12 -25.97 11.54
N LEU A 523 -35.01 -26.43 12.41
CA LEU A 523 -35.94 -27.53 12.13
C LEU A 523 -37.30 -27.16 12.72
N ALA A 524 -38.37 -27.21 11.93
CA ALA A 524 -39.71 -26.91 12.40
C ALA A 524 -40.80 -27.54 11.51
N PRO A 525 -42.00 -27.82 12.05
CA PRO A 525 -43.19 -28.19 11.27
C PRO A 525 -43.60 -27.11 10.29
N ALA A 526 -44.36 -27.53 9.26
CA ALA A 526 -44.90 -26.60 8.29
C ALA A 526 -45.79 -25.54 8.96
N GLY A 527 -45.56 -24.26 8.59
CA GLY A 527 -46.33 -23.13 9.10
C GLY A 527 -45.91 -22.61 10.48
N MET A 528 -44.91 -23.21 11.14
CA MET A 528 -44.32 -22.63 12.35
C MET A 528 -43.37 -21.49 11.96
N THR A 529 -43.48 -20.36 12.65
CA THR A 529 -42.67 -19.16 12.41
C THR A 529 -42.00 -18.68 13.70
N ILE A 530 -40.89 -17.97 13.57
CA ILE A 530 -40.22 -17.29 14.68
C ILE A 530 -39.98 -15.82 14.28
N ASP A 531 -40.22 -14.90 15.21
CA ASP A 531 -39.80 -13.51 15.02
C ASP A 531 -38.28 -13.40 15.25
N PRO A 532 -37.52 -12.91 14.26
CA PRO A 532 -36.06 -12.97 14.29
C PRO A 532 -35.41 -12.01 15.30
N HIS A 533 -36.14 -11.06 15.89
CA HIS A 533 -35.59 -10.09 16.85
C HIS A 533 -36.08 -10.34 18.28
N THR A 534 -37.31 -10.83 18.41
CA THR A 534 -37.93 -11.07 19.72
C THR A 534 -37.86 -12.53 20.14
N GLY A 535 -37.62 -13.47 19.21
CA GLY A 535 -37.57 -14.90 19.52
C GLY A 535 -38.94 -15.51 19.84
N LEU A 536 -40.04 -14.83 19.49
CA LEU A 536 -41.38 -15.38 19.66
C LEU A 536 -41.66 -16.42 18.57
N VAL A 537 -41.80 -17.68 18.97
CA VAL A 537 -42.24 -18.78 18.11
C VAL A 537 -43.77 -18.84 18.12
N GLU A 538 -44.36 -18.85 16.95
CA GLU A 538 -45.81 -18.95 16.74
C GLU A 538 -46.15 -20.11 15.82
N TRP A 539 -47.15 -20.91 16.20
CA TRP A 539 -47.67 -21.98 15.36
C TRP A 539 -49.14 -22.28 15.64
N HIS A 540 -49.88 -22.65 14.61
CA HIS A 540 -51.29 -23.04 14.69
C HIS A 540 -51.45 -24.45 14.08
N PRO A 541 -51.25 -25.53 14.87
CA PRO A 541 -51.31 -26.89 14.37
C PRO A 541 -52.70 -27.25 13.84
N ALA A 542 -52.76 -27.82 12.65
CA ALA A 542 -53.98 -28.38 12.07
C ALA A 542 -54.21 -29.82 12.57
N ALA A 543 -55.40 -30.35 12.30
CA ALA A 543 -55.72 -31.75 12.64
C ALA A 543 -54.81 -32.77 11.92
N SER A 544 -54.20 -32.40 10.78
CA SER A 544 -53.18 -33.20 10.09
C SER A 544 -51.85 -33.27 10.84
N ASP A 545 -51.62 -32.36 11.78
CA ASP A 545 -50.35 -32.23 12.51
C ASP A 545 -50.39 -33.00 13.85
N VAL A 546 -51.43 -33.79 14.13
CA VAL A 546 -51.51 -34.65 15.32
C VAL A 546 -50.37 -35.68 15.31
N GLY A 547 -49.51 -35.63 16.33
CA GLY A 547 -48.27 -36.41 16.37
C GLY A 547 -47.18 -35.70 17.17
N THR A 548 -45.96 -36.23 17.12
CA THR A 548 -44.79 -35.62 17.76
C THR A 548 -43.93 -34.94 16.70
N HIS A 549 -43.50 -33.72 16.99
CA HIS A 549 -42.69 -32.89 16.10
C HIS A 549 -41.41 -32.42 16.81
N SER A 550 -40.26 -32.68 16.19
CA SER A 550 -38.98 -32.11 16.64
C SER A 550 -38.84 -30.68 16.12
N VAL A 551 -38.51 -29.76 17.02
CA VAL A 551 -38.27 -28.34 16.72
C VAL A 551 -36.87 -27.97 17.20
N THR A 552 -36.07 -27.34 16.35
CA THR A 552 -34.74 -26.79 16.70
C THR A 552 -34.74 -25.29 16.47
N VAL A 553 -34.53 -24.54 17.55
CA VAL A 553 -34.36 -23.09 17.55
C VAL A 553 -32.87 -22.77 17.64
N ARG A 554 -32.39 -21.83 16.82
CA ARG A 554 -31.03 -21.28 16.90
C ARG A 554 -31.08 -19.81 17.27
N VAL A 555 -30.18 -19.43 18.17
CA VAL A 555 -29.85 -18.03 18.48
C VAL A 555 -28.43 -17.74 18.00
N THR A 556 -28.24 -16.56 17.42
CA THR A 556 -26.94 -16.02 17.00
C THR A 556 -26.77 -14.62 17.59
N ASP A 557 -25.64 -14.34 18.22
CA ASP A 557 -25.30 -13.02 18.76
C ASP A 557 -24.67 -12.09 17.68
N ALA A 558 -24.25 -10.88 18.03
CA ALA A 558 -23.67 -9.93 17.08
C ALA A 558 -22.22 -10.25 16.67
N TYR A 559 -21.58 -11.24 17.30
CA TYR A 559 -20.21 -11.70 17.04
C TYR A 559 -20.18 -13.14 16.50
N ASP A 560 -21.27 -13.55 15.83
CA ASP A 560 -21.47 -14.87 15.23
C ASP A 560 -21.40 -16.06 16.22
N GLY A 561 -21.47 -15.80 17.53
CA GLY A 561 -21.64 -16.83 18.53
C GLY A 561 -23.03 -17.45 18.44
N THR A 562 -23.12 -18.78 18.52
CA THR A 562 -24.40 -19.49 18.30
C THR A 562 -24.69 -20.52 19.38
N ALA A 563 -25.98 -20.72 19.64
CA ALA A 563 -26.48 -21.85 20.39
C ALA A 563 -27.77 -22.40 19.79
N GLU A 564 -28.01 -23.69 20.02
CA GLU A 564 -29.21 -24.38 19.56
C GLU A 564 -29.94 -25.05 20.73
N GLN A 565 -31.27 -25.04 20.65
CA GLN A 565 -32.14 -25.79 21.55
C GLN A 565 -33.10 -26.64 20.72
N THR A 566 -33.04 -27.95 20.93
CA THR A 566 -33.97 -28.91 20.32
C THR A 566 -34.97 -29.41 21.36
N PHE A 567 -36.24 -29.48 20.99
CA PHE A 567 -37.31 -30.03 21.82
C PHE A 567 -38.37 -30.76 20.99
N GLU A 568 -39.10 -31.65 21.66
CA GLU A 568 -40.22 -32.40 21.07
C GLU A 568 -41.55 -31.75 21.49
N LEU A 569 -42.40 -31.45 20.50
CA LEU A 569 -43.74 -30.89 20.68
C LEU A 569 -44.78 -31.90 20.25
N ARG A 570 -45.63 -32.34 21.19
CA ARG A 570 -46.73 -33.26 20.91
C ARG A 570 -48.02 -32.51 20.63
N VAL A 571 -48.63 -32.76 19.47
CA VAL A 571 -49.96 -32.23 19.13
C VAL A 571 -51.01 -33.28 19.49
N VAL A 572 -51.99 -32.91 20.32
CA VAL A 572 -53.10 -33.78 20.73
C VAL A 572 -54.42 -33.36 20.10
N ALA A 573 -55.20 -34.35 19.66
CA ALA A 573 -56.53 -34.13 19.11
C ALA A 573 -57.48 -33.53 20.15
N ALA A 574 -58.40 -32.66 19.70
CA ALA A 574 -59.43 -32.10 20.56
C ALA A 574 -60.46 -33.20 20.94
N PRO A 575 -60.99 -33.21 22.18
CA PRO A 575 -62.03 -34.16 22.54
C PRO A 575 -63.27 -33.92 21.66
N ALA A 576 -63.86 -35.01 21.14
CA ALA A 576 -65.06 -34.94 20.33
C ALA A 576 -66.18 -34.17 21.06
N PRO A 577 -66.97 -33.30 20.38
CA PRO A 577 -68.04 -32.57 21.04
C PRO A 577 -69.05 -33.55 21.65
N PRO A 578 -69.60 -33.28 22.84
CA PRO A 578 -70.61 -34.14 23.43
C PRO A 578 -71.84 -34.19 22.52
N SER A 579 -72.40 -35.38 22.35
CA SER A 579 -73.65 -35.58 21.60
C SER A 579 -74.76 -34.65 22.12
N THR A 580 -75.69 -34.29 21.26
CA THR A 580 -76.86 -33.41 21.50
C THR A 580 -77.70 -33.73 22.75
N ALA A 581 -77.47 -34.86 23.42
CA ALA A 581 -78.07 -35.23 24.69
C ALA A 581 -77.60 -34.39 25.90
N ALA A 582 -76.44 -33.71 25.84
CA ALA A 582 -75.91 -32.95 26.98
C ALA A 582 -76.44 -31.50 27.12
N LEU A 583 -77.14 -30.96 26.12
CA LEU A 583 -77.57 -29.55 26.07
C LEU A 583 -78.88 -29.23 26.84
N ILE A 584 -79.57 -30.23 27.42
CA ILE A 584 -80.88 -30.03 28.09
C ILE A 584 -80.77 -29.84 29.63
N ALA A 585 -79.58 -29.99 30.23
CA ALA A 585 -79.45 -30.04 31.69
C ALA A 585 -78.96 -28.75 32.39
N ALA A 586 -78.71 -27.63 31.69
CA ALA A 586 -78.14 -26.42 32.31
C ALA A 586 -78.90 -25.11 31.99
N GLY A 587 -80.19 -25.20 31.68
CA GLY A 587 -81.06 -24.04 31.46
C GLY A 587 -82.06 -23.82 32.59
N LEU A 588 -81.61 -23.49 33.81
CA LEU A 588 -82.44 -22.95 34.91
C LEU A 588 -81.59 -22.62 36.16
N ALA A 589 -80.83 -21.52 36.12
CA ALA A 589 -80.47 -20.77 37.34
C ALA A 589 -79.94 -19.36 36.98
N ALA A 590 -80.52 -18.35 37.64
CA ALA A 590 -80.13 -16.94 37.70
C ALA A 590 -80.51 -16.02 36.52
N ALA A 591 -81.81 -15.76 36.42
CA ALA A 591 -82.33 -14.44 36.02
C ALA A 591 -83.17 -13.87 37.17
N VAL A 592 -82.60 -12.97 38.00
CA VAL A 592 -83.33 -11.87 38.69
C VAL A 592 -82.32 -10.77 39.03
N GLY A 593 -82.49 -9.58 38.46
CA GLY A 593 -81.60 -8.43 38.69
C GLY A 593 -81.96 -7.22 37.82
N THR A 594 -83.19 -6.75 38.00
CA THR A 594 -83.93 -5.63 37.40
C THR A 594 -83.20 -4.29 37.11
N LEU A 595 -83.58 -3.70 35.96
CA LEU A 595 -83.97 -2.30 35.69
C LEU A 595 -82.97 -1.14 35.91
N GLY A 596 -82.86 -0.26 34.90
CA GLY A 596 -82.48 1.14 35.13
C GLY A 596 -81.90 1.88 33.94
N ILE A 597 -82.76 2.51 33.14
CA ILE A 597 -82.41 3.58 32.22
C ILE A 597 -81.94 4.80 33.03
N GLY A 598 -80.84 5.43 32.60
CA GLY A 598 -80.66 6.87 32.73
C GLY A 598 -79.83 7.35 33.93
N THR A 599 -78.71 7.99 33.57
CA THR A 599 -78.06 9.10 34.27
C THR A 599 -77.51 8.85 35.68
N LEU A 600 -76.19 8.59 35.73
CA LEU A 600 -75.18 9.37 36.45
C LEU A 600 -73.90 8.54 36.58
N VAL A 601 -73.04 8.58 35.56
CA VAL A 601 -71.60 8.51 35.81
C VAL A 601 -70.94 9.57 34.93
N SER A 602 -70.22 10.46 35.61
CA SER A 602 -69.61 11.67 35.09
C SER A 602 -68.68 11.42 33.89
N GLU A 603 -68.29 12.50 33.21
CA GLU A 603 -67.35 12.55 32.09
C GLU A 603 -65.99 11.84 32.32
N ASN A 604 -65.75 11.23 33.47
CA ASN A 604 -64.51 10.54 33.83
C ASN A 604 -64.46 9.06 33.45
N VAL A 605 -65.57 8.41 33.04
CA VAL A 605 -65.53 7.02 32.54
C VAL A 605 -65.37 6.94 31.02
N LYS A 606 -65.63 8.03 30.29
CA LYS A 606 -65.20 8.17 28.88
C LYS A 606 -63.68 8.26 28.71
N TYR A 607 -62.93 8.50 29.80
CA TYR A 607 -61.47 8.51 29.82
C TYR A 607 -60.83 7.26 30.46
N GLY A 608 -61.62 6.25 30.83
CA GLY A 608 -61.11 5.00 31.44
C GLY A 608 -60.90 3.82 30.49
N LEU A 609 -61.44 3.89 29.27
CA LEU A 609 -61.38 2.82 28.26
C LEU A 609 -60.55 3.19 27.02
N LEU A 610 -59.75 4.25 27.11
CA LEU A 610 -58.77 4.64 26.08
C LEU A 610 -57.31 4.53 26.57
N THR A 611 -57.07 3.72 27.61
CA THR A 611 -55.75 3.54 28.25
C THR A 611 -55.20 2.12 28.13
N ILE A 612 -55.87 1.22 27.37
CA ILE A 612 -55.40 -0.15 27.15
C ILE A 612 -54.81 -0.36 25.74
N PHE A 613 -54.97 0.59 24.81
CA PHE A 613 -54.36 0.50 23.48
C PHE A 613 -53.94 1.87 22.95
N ILE A 614 -52.82 2.42 23.44
CA ILE A 614 -51.86 3.21 22.64
C ILE A 614 -50.45 2.86 23.16
N PRO A 615 -49.48 2.56 22.30
CA PRO A 615 -48.25 1.89 22.68
C PRO A 615 -47.34 2.75 23.54
N LEU A 616 -46.69 2.06 24.46
CA LEU A 616 -45.26 2.12 24.72
C LEU A 616 -44.46 2.70 23.52
N TYR A 617 -44.35 4.03 23.45
CA TYR A 617 -43.15 4.66 22.90
C TYR A 617 -42.42 5.24 24.09
N SER A 618 -41.59 4.41 24.71
CA SER A 618 -40.48 4.91 25.49
C SER A 618 -39.76 5.94 24.63
N LYS A 619 -39.68 7.17 25.14
CA LYS A 619 -38.79 8.22 24.64
C LYS A 619 -37.43 7.57 24.37
N ILE A 620 -37.10 7.36 23.10
CA ILE A 620 -35.72 7.21 22.66
C ILE A 620 -35.05 8.49 23.17
N LYS A 621 -34.17 8.34 24.16
CA LYS A 621 -33.38 9.48 24.64
C LYS A 621 -32.63 10.01 23.43
N ARG A 622 -32.38 11.32 23.35
CA ARG A 622 -31.66 11.94 22.22
C ARG A 622 -30.42 11.13 21.84
N GLU A 623 -29.74 10.61 22.85
CA GLU A 623 -28.59 9.69 22.83
C GLU A 623 -28.76 8.44 21.95
N GLN A 624 -29.95 7.81 21.91
CA GLN A 624 -30.21 6.52 21.26
C GLN A 624 -30.58 6.62 19.76
N VAL A 625 -30.65 7.84 19.21
CA VAL A 625 -30.99 8.05 17.79
C VAL A 625 -29.83 7.65 16.87
N LEU A 626 -28.60 7.70 17.39
CA LEU A 626 -27.36 7.33 16.69
C LEU A 626 -27.01 5.84 16.79
N ASP A 627 -27.62 5.10 17.72
CA ASP A 627 -27.37 3.65 17.96
C ASP A 627 -27.68 2.79 16.73
N HIS A 628 -28.53 3.29 15.83
CA HIS A 628 -28.71 2.67 14.52
C HIS A 628 -27.48 2.97 13.66
N PHE A 629 -26.64 1.96 13.44
CA PHE A 629 -25.36 2.03 12.72
C PHE A 629 -25.36 2.97 11.50
N VAL A 630 -26.31 2.83 10.58
CA VAL A 630 -26.42 3.69 9.37
C VAL A 630 -26.68 5.17 9.71
N ARG A 631 -27.46 5.46 10.77
CA ARG A 631 -27.70 6.84 11.25
C ARG A 631 -26.47 7.40 11.96
N GLY A 632 -25.77 6.58 12.73
CA GLY A 632 -24.46 6.91 13.31
C GLY A 632 -23.43 7.23 12.24
N GLN A 633 -23.34 6.42 11.18
CA GLN A 633 -22.46 6.65 10.04
C GLN A 633 -22.82 7.91 9.26
N ILE A 634 -24.10 8.15 8.96
CA ILE A 634 -24.54 9.38 8.29
C ILE A 634 -24.23 10.61 9.16
N TYR A 635 -24.50 10.54 10.47
CA TYR A 635 -24.24 11.65 11.38
C TYR A 635 -22.73 11.90 11.56
N GLY A 636 -21.94 10.84 11.74
CA GLY A 636 -20.47 10.90 11.83
C GLY A 636 -19.84 11.44 10.56
N TYR A 637 -20.33 11.00 9.39
CA TYR A 637 -19.89 11.52 8.10
C TYR A 637 -20.22 13.00 7.92
N VAL A 638 -21.42 13.45 8.31
CA VAL A 638 -21.82 14.87 8.23
C VAL A 638 -21.15 15.72 9.32
N LEU A 639 -20.74 15.13 10.45
CA LEU A 639 -19.89 15.78 11.46
C LEU A 639 -18.48 16.01 10.94
N ALA A 640 -17.90 15.01 10.27
CA ALA A 640 -16.58 15.09 9.64
C ALA A 640 -16.58 15.98 8.39
N ASN A 641 -17.71 16.01 7.66
CA ASN A 641 -17.87 16.77 6.42
C ASN A 641 -19.12 17.68 6.44
N PRO A 642 -19.16 18.72 7.29
CA PRO A 642 -20.32 19.60 7.39
C PRO A 642 -20.59 20.34 6.09
N GLY A 643 -21.83 20.29 5.59
CA GLY A 643 -22.25 20.93 4.36
C GLY A 643 -22.21 20.03 3.12
N GLU A 644 -22.01 18.73 3.30
CA GLU A 644 -22.09 17.76 2.21
C GLU A 644 -23.52 17.60 1.66
N HIS A 645 -23.60 17.24 0.37
CA HIS A 645 -24.86 17.10 -0.34
C HIS A 645 -25.33 15.63 -0.44
N TYR A 646 -26.63 15.43 -0.61
CA TYR A 646 -27.29 14.11 -0.59
C TYR A 646 -26.58 13.01 -1.39
N ASN A 647 -26.18 13.27 -2.63
CA ASN A 647 -25.55 12.24 -3.48
C ASN A 647 -24.12 11.90 -3.08
N ALA A 648 -23.37 12.82 -2.46
CA ALA A 648 -22.01 12.55 -1.99
C ALA A 648 -22.06 11.67 -0.74
N ILE A 649 -22.95 11.99 0.22
CA ILE A 649 -23.18 11.15 1.40
C ILE A 649 -23.59 9.74 0.98
N LYS A 650 -24.44 9.64 -0.05
CA LYS A 650 -24.86 8.35 -0.61
C LYS A 650 -23.71 7.52 -1.15
N VAL A 651 -22.86 8.11 -1.98
CA VAL A 651 -21.74 7.42 -2.63
C VAL A 651 -20.67 7.06 -1.60
N ALA A 652 -20.32 8.01 -0.72
CA ALA A 652 -19.29 7.82 0.30
C ALA A 652 -19.65 6.74 1.32
N LEU A 653 -20.94 6.54 1.61
CA LEU A 653 -21.41 5.54 2.57
C LEU A 653 -22.03 4.30 1.89
N GLY A 654 -22.01 4.20 0.56
CA GLY A 654 -22.55 3.05 -0.18
C GLY A 654 -24.06 2.81 0.01
N LEU A 655 -24.84 3.84 0.33
CA LEU A 655 -26.25 3.70 0.74
C LEU A 655 -27.23 3.76 -0.45
N THR A 656 -28.41 3.13 -0.30
CA THR A 656 -29.50 3.26 -1.28
C THR A 656 -30.27 4.58 -1.11
N ASN A 657 -30.90 5.08 -2.18
CA ASN A 657 -31.68 6.33 -2.13
C ASN A 657 -32.83 6.26 -1.08
N GLY A 658 -33.46 5.11 -0.88
CA GLY A 658 -34.54 4.96 0.10
C GLY A 658 -34.03 5.01 1.54
N SER A 659 -32.93 4.30 1.81
CA SER A 659 -32.30 4.25 3.14
C SER A 659 -31.76 5.62 3.56
N LEU A 660 -31.00 6.29 2.69
CA LEU A 660 -30.42 7.60 3.01
C LEU A 660 -31.51 8.66 3.26
N ALA A 661 -32.56 8.69 2.44
CA ALA A 661 -33.68 9.63 2.61
C ALA A 661 -34.41 9.40 3.95
N HIS A 662 -34.68 8.14 4.29
CA HIS A 662 -35.35 7.77 5.54
C HIS A 662 -34.54 8.17 6.77
N HIS A 663 -33.23 7.88 6.76
CA HIS A 663 -32.34 8.17 7.88
C HIS A 663 -32.02 9.66 8.03
N LEU A 664 -31.80 10.39 6.93
CA LEU A 664 -31.62 11.85 7.00
C LEU A 664 -32.87 12.55 7.52
N LYS A 665 -34.07 12.13 7.09
CA LYS A 665 -35.34 12.67 7.60
C LYS A 665 -35.49 12.43 9.11
N THR A 666 -35.06 11.27 9.59
CA THR A 666 -35.07 10.93 11.01
C THR A 666 -34.05 11.78 11.78
N LEU A 667 -32.80 11.88 11.32
CA LEU A 667 -31.75 12.69 11.94
C LEU A 667 -32.08 14.19 11.99
N GLU A 668 -32.79 14.70 10.99
CA GLU A 668 -33.29 16.08 11.00
C GLU A 668 -34.47 16.27 11.97
N ARG A 669 -35.40 15.32 12.01
CA ARG A 669 -36.55 15.35 12.95
C ARG A 669 -36.07 15.34 14.40
N GLU A 670 -35.08 14.51 14.71
CA GLU A 670 -34.50 14.39 16.05
C GLU A 670 -33.43 15.47 16.36
N GLN A 671 -33.27 16.47 15.48
CA GLN A 671 -32.37 17.61 15.68
C GLN A 671 -30.89 17.23 15.89
N PHE A 672 -30.42 16.19 15.20
CA PHE A 672 -29.01 15.86 15.07
C PHE A 672 -28.38 16.59 13.89
N LEU A 673 -29.13 16.66 12.79
CA LEU A 673 -28.76 17.38 11.59
C LEU A 673 -29.77 18.49 11.29
N LYS A 674 -29.33 19.46 10.50
CA LYS A 674 -30.16 20.43 9.82
C LYS A 674 -29.70 20.56 8.39
N SER A 675 -30.63 20.83 7.48
CA SER A 675 -30.27 21.12 6.09
C SER A 675 -30.65 22.53 5.69
N LYS A 676 -29.87 23.05 4.74
CA LYS A 676 -30.18 24.30 4.05
C LYS A 676 -30.00 24.07 2.56
N ARG A 677 -30.89 24.67 1.76
CA ARG A 677 -30.80 24.59 0.31
C ARG A 677 -29.89 25.71 -0.18
N PHE A 678 -28.86 25.34 -0.91
CA PHE A 678 -27.93 26.26 -1.57
C PHE A 678 -27.99 25.95 -3.08
N GLY A 679 -28.64 26.83 -3.86
CA GLY A 679 -28.86 26.60 -5.28
C GLY A 679 -29.63 25.30 -5.58
N LEU A 680 -29.05 24.45 -6.43
CA LEU A 680 -29.64 23.17 -6.86
C LEU A 680 -29.57 22.05 -5.80
N TYR A 681 -28.71 22.20 -4.78
CA TYR A 681 -28.41 21.11 -3.85
C TYR A 681 -28.90 21.40 -2.43
N ARG A 682 -29.38 20.35 -1.76
CA ARG A 682 -29.68 20.34 -0.32
C ARG A 682 -28.45 19.82 0.42
N ARG A 683 -27.92 20.64 1.34
CA ARG A 683 -26.70 20.35 2.11
C ARG A 683 -27.03 20.13 3.58
N PHE A 684 -26.32 19.22 4.23
CA PHE A 684 -26.59 18.79 5.61
C PHE A 684 -25.47 19.22 6.57
N TYR A 685 -25.84 19.69 7.75
CA TYR A 685 -24.94 20.20 8.78
C TYR A 685 -25.33 19.65 10.15
N PRO A 686 -24.38 19.49 11.09
CA PRO A 686 -24.69 19.22 12.49
C PRO A 686 -25.55 20.32 13.11
N MET A 687 -26.51 19.95 13.96
CA MET A 687 -27.52 20.88 14.50
C MET A 687 -26.90 22.09 15.23
N ASN A 688 -25.81 21.87 15.96
CA ASN A 688 -25.14 22.88 16.80
C ASN A 688 -24.11 23.74 16.05
N MET A 689 -23.90 23.50 14.75
CA MET A 689 -22.95 24.28 13.96
C MET A 689 -23.63 25.56 13.45
N ARG A 690 -23.02 26.73 13.64
CA ARG A 690 -23.52 27.97 13.02
C ARG A 690 -23.36 27.84 11.50
N ILE A 691 -24.49 27.78 10.77
CA ILE A 691 -24.44 27.74 9.30
C ILE A 691 -23.98 29.12 8.86
N PRO A 692 -22.83 29.26 8.18
CA PRO A 692 -22.40 30.55 7.68
C PRO A 692 -23.47 31.12 6.76
N GLU A 693 -23.82 32.39 6.95
CA GLU A 693 -24.80 33.06 6.08
C GLU A 693 -24.27 33.10 4.63
N ASP A 694 -22.95 33.12 4.50
CA ASP A 694 -22.19 32.98 3.26
C ASP A 694 -21.54 31.59 3.26
N GLY A 695 -22.21 30.61 2.64
CA GLY A 695 -21.98 29.18 2.81
C GLY A 695 -20.50 28.73 2.87
N PHE A 696 -20.18 27.92 3.88
CA PHE A 696 -18.88 27.25 4.00
C PHE A 696 -18.62 26.42 2.74
N PHE A 697 -17.64 26.85 1.94
CA PHE A 697 -17.13 26.06 0.84
C PHE A 697 -16.03 25.15 1.39
N ALA A 698 -16.38 23.89 1.66
CA ALA A 698 -15.41 22.83 1.88
C ALA A 698 -15.09 22.21 0.51
N PRO A 699 -13.93 22.54 -0.10
CA PRO A 699 -13.56 21.93 -1.38
C PRO A 699 -13.42 20.42 -1.23
N ASN A 700 -13.98 19.64 -2.16
CA ASN A 700 -13.68 18.20 -2.23
C ASN A 700 -12.21 17.98 -2.59
N GLU A 701 -11.72 16.73 -2.48
CA GLU A 701 -10.30 16.42 -2.78
C GLU A 701 -9.85 16.93 -4.15
N ILE A 702 -10.64 16.73 -5.22
CA ILE A 702 -10.33 17.25 -6.56
C ILE A 702 -10.25 18.78 -6.57
N GLN A 703 -11.13 19.47 -5.86
CA GLN A 703 -11.13 20.94 -5.74
C GLN A 703 -9.96 21.46 -4.91
N LYS A 704 -9.53 20.73 -3.86
CA LYS A 704 -8.32 21.03 -3.10
C LYS A 704 -7.09 20.88 -3.99
N THR A 705 -6.98 19.76 -4.73
CA THR A 705 -5.89 19.54 -5.68
C THR A 705 -5.87 20.61 -6.78
N ILE A 706 -7.03 21.03 -7.30
CA ILE A 706 -7.10 22.13 -8.28
C ILE A 706 -6.59 23.44 -7.66
N VAL A 707 -6.96 23.77 -6.42
CA VAL A 707 -6.48 24.97 -5.73
C VAL A 707 -4.98 24.90 -5.49
N ASP A 708 -4.44 23.73 -5.12
CA ASP A 708 -3.00 23.54 -4.88
C ASP A 708 -2.18 23.59 -6.19
N ILE A 709 -2.71 23.06 -7.29
CA ILE A 709 -2.13 23.22 -8.63
C ILE A 709 -2.13 24.71 -9.05
N ILE A 710 -3.19 25.45 -8.77
CA ILE A 710 -3.25 26.90 -9.08
C ILE A 710 -2.33 27.70 -8.15
N ARG A 711 -2.14 27.26 -6.90
CA ARG A 711 -1.25 27.87 -5.91
C ARG A 711 0.22 27.69 -6.29
N THR A 712 0.58 26.50 -6.76
CA THR A 712 1.94 26.17 -7.23
C THR A 712 2.24 26.75 -8.61
N ASN A 713 1.22 26.93 -9.47
CA ASN A 713 1.36 27.52 -10.80
C ASN A 713 0.34 28.66 -11.05
N PRO A 714 0.55 29.86 -10.48
CA PRO A 714 -0.36 30.99 -10.68
C PRO A 714 -0.50 31.36 -12.16
N GLY A 715 -1.73 31.40 -12.66
CA GLY A 715 -2.03 31.69 -14.06
C GLY A 715 -2.16 30.46 -14.97
N ILE A 716 -2.12 29.24 -14.42
CA ILE A 716 -2.38 28.01 -15.17
C ILE A 716 -3.77 28.02 -15.84
N THR A 717 -3.87 27.47 -17.06
CA THR A 717 -5.14 27.43 -17.81
C THR A 717 -5.96 26.18 -17.49
N GLN A 718 -7.28 26.26 -17.70
CA GLN A 718 -8.21 25.15 -17.44
C GLN A 718 -7.85 23.86 -18.22
N LYS A 719 -7.28 24.00 -19.42
CA LYS A 719 -6.82 22.87 -20.25
C LYS A 719 -5.58 22.19 -19.67
N GLU A 720 -4.68 22.96 -19.09
CA GLU A 720 -3.46 22.44 -18.45
C GLU A 720 -3.80 21.77 -17.11
N ILE A 721 -4.75 22.32 -16.35
CA ILE A 721 -5.28 21.67 -15.12
C ILE A 721 -5.91 20.31 -15.46
N ALA A 722 -6.68 20.23 -16.54
CA ALA A 722 -7.26 18.96 -17.01
C ALA A 722 -6.18 17.92 -17.37
N LEU A 723 -5.09 18.36 -17.99
CA LEU A 723 -3.97 17.49 -18.33
C LEU A 723 -3.21 17.01 -17.09
N HIS A 724 -2.98 17.88 -16.10
CA HIS A 724 -2.31 17.51 -14.85
C HIS A 724 -3.09 16.53 -14.00
N LEU A 725 -4.43 16.61 -14.01
CA LEU A 725 -5.28 15.74 -13.19
C LEU A 725 -5.78 14.49 -13.93
N GLY A 726 -5.49 14.34 -15.23
CA GLY A 726 -6.06 13.27 -16.06
C GLY A 726 -7.59 13.36 -16.18
N LEU A 727 -8.19 14.54 -15.97
CA LEU A 727 -9.64 14.76 -15.98
C LEU A 727 -10.11 15.38 -17.29
N THR A 728 -11.38 15.17 -17.66
CA THR A 728 -11.93 15.79 -18.86
C THR A 728 -12.11 17.32 -18.67
N PRO A 729 -11.92 18.14 -19.73
CA PRO A 729 -12.10 19.60 -19.64
C PRO A 729 -13.47 20.06 -19.10
N PRO A 730 -14.61 19.40 -19.41
CA PRO A 730 -15.90 19.72 -18.80
C PRO A 730 -15.94 19.50 -17.28
N THR A 731 -15.31 18.44 -16.78
CA THR A 731 -15.22 18.13 -15.34
C THR A 731 -14.40 19.20 -14.61
N VAL A 732 -13.25 19.58 -15.16
CA VAL A 732 -12.42 20.65 -14.59
C VAL A 732 -13.14 22.00 -14.62
N ASN A 733 -13.86 22.31 -15.71
CA ASN A 733 -14.65 23.54 -15.81
C ASN A 733 -15.76 23.60 -14.76
N TYR A 734 -16.42 22.48 -14.47
CA TYR A 734 -17.41 22.39 -13.40
C TYR A 734 -16.78 22.71 -12.04
N HIS A 735 -15.66 22.09 -11.69
CA HIS A 735 -14.99 22.35 -10.41
C HIS A 735 -14.43 23.77 -10.30
N ILE A 736 -13.85 24.32 -11.37
CA ILE A 736 -13.36 25.71 -11.42
C ILE A 736 -14.51 26.71 -11.32
N SER A 737 -15.67 26.44 -11.92
CA SER A 737 -16.83 27.33 -11.77
C SER A 737 -17.32 27.42 -10.33
N ILE A 738 -17.31 26.30 -9.60
CA ILE A 738 -17.70 26.23 -8.19
C ILE A 738 -16.66 26.92 -7.31
N LEU A 739 -15.37 26.65 -7.54
CA LEU A 739 -14.26 27.31 -6.82
C LEU A 739 -14.28 28.84 -7.02
N ARG A 740 -14.60 29.30 -8.22
CA ARG A 740 -14.73 30.73 -8.54
C ARG A 740 -15.96 31.35 -7.87
N GLU A 741 -17.10 30.66 -7.89
CA GLU A 741 -18.35 31.12 -7.25
C GLU A 741 -18.18 31.32 -5.74
N HIS A 742 -17.39 30.45 -5.11
CA HIS A 742 -17.07 30.53 -3.68
C HIS A 742 -15.82 31.36 -3.34
N ARG A 743 -15.29 32.12 -4.29
CA ARG A 743 -14.11 32.99 -4.11
C ARG A 743 -12.84 32.27 -3.62
N ALA A 744 -12.72 30.96 -3.84
CA ALA A 744 -11.47 30.24 -3.55
C ALA A 744 -10.39 30.52 -4.61
N ILE A 745 -10.83 30.82 -5.84
CA ILE A 745 -9.96 31.20 -6.97
C ILE A 745 -10.59 32.38 -7.72
N ARG A 746 -9.75 33.20 -8.37
CA ARG A 746 -10.15 34.19 -9.36
C ARG A 746 -9.71 33.74 -10.75
N VAL A 747 -10.48 34.14 -11.76
CA VAL A 747 -10.24 33.74 -13.14
C VAL A 747 -10.18 34.99 -14.01
N GLU A 748 -9.06 35.20 -14.68
CA GLU A 748 -8.83 36.35 -15.55
C GLU A 748 -8.80 35.91 -17.01
N ARG A 749 -9.41 36.72 -17.88
CA ARG A 749 -9.48 36.42 -19.31
C ARG A 749 -8.53 37.32 -20.08
N ALA A 750 -7.45 36.72 -20.58
CA ALA A 750 -6.53 37.34 -21.51
C ALA A 750 -6.81 36.78 -22.93
N GLY A 751 -7.65 37.47 -23.70
CA GLY A 751 -8.03 37.05 -25.05
C GLY A 751 -8.85 35.75 -25.09
N ARG A 752 -8.38 34.74 -25.83
CA ARG A 752 -9.04 33.42 -25.96
C ARG A 752 -8.70 32.44 -24.83
N LYS A 753 -7.76 32.79 -23.94
CA LYS A 753 -7.32 31.93 -22.84
C LYS A 753 -7.81 32.47 -21.51
N THR A 754 -7.94 31.56 -20.56
CA THR A 754 -8.54 31.81 -19.24
C THR A 754 -7.57 31.30 -18.19
N HIS A 755 -7.04 32.24 -17.40
CA HIS A 755 -5.97 32.02 -16.44
C HIS A 755 -6.55 32.02 -15.03
N CYS A 756 -6.15 31.07 -14.19
CA CYS A 756 -6.68 30.90 -12.85
C CYS A 756 -5.64 31.31 -11.80
N PHE A 757 -6.08 31.98 -10.73
CA PHE A 757 -5.25 32.42 -9.60
C PHE A 757 -5.97 32.14 -8.28
N VAL A 758 -5.24 31.92 -7.19
CA VAL A 758 -5.85 31.80 -5.84
C VAL A 758 -6.32 33.18 -5.36
N ALA A 759 -7.40 33.23 -4.58
CA ALA A 759 -7.87 34.47 -3.99
C ALA A 759 -7.12 34.75 -2.67
N ASP A 760 -6.40 35.87 -2.58
CA ASP A 760 -5.71 36.29 -1.35
C ASP A 760 -6.68 36.92 -0.34
N ALA A 761 -6.44 36.70 0.96
CA ALA A 761 -7.15 37.39 2.04
C ALA A 761 -6.78 38.89 2.06
N GLU A 762 -7.79 39.76 2.18
CA GLU A 762 -7.56 41.22 2.25
C GLU A 762 -6.67 41.61 3.45
N PRO A 763 -5.79 42.61 3.30
CA PRO A 763 -4.90 43.06 4.35
C PRO A 763 -5.64 43.86 5.42
N THR A 764 -5.48 43.47 6.69
CA THR A 764 -5.90 44.22 7.88
C THR A 764 -5.16 45.56 7.98
N ASP A 765 -5.95 46.63 8.12
CA ASP A 765 -5.66 47.97 8.65
C ASP A 765 -4.19 48.35 8.92
N ALA A 766 -3.69 49.28 8.10
CA ALA A 766 -2.53 50.09 8.43
C ALA A 766 -2.92 51.20 9.43
N PRO A 767 -2.07 51.52 10.43
CA PRO A 767 -2.35 52.59 11.40
C PRO A 767 -2.23 53.97 10.76
N THR A 768 -3.10 54.87 11.22
CA THR A 768 -3.24 56.26 10.79
C THR A 768 -2.15 57.18 11.33
N GLY A 769 -1.51 57.91 10.40
CA GLY A 769 -1.09 59.32 10.53
C GLY A 769 0.39 59.64 10.84
N PRO A 770 0.87 60.89 10.65
CA PRO A 770 0.30 61.98 9.83
C PRO A 770 1.33 62.74 8.94
N GLU A 771 0.76 63.58 8.06
CA GLU A 771 1.30 64.83 7.49
C GLU A 771 2.56 64.83 6.61
N GLY A 772 2.33 65.18 5.34
CA GLY A 772 3.36 65.69 4.43
C GLY A 772 3.43 67.22 4.42
N GLY A 773 4.65 67.73 4.26
CA GLY A 773 5.00 69.11 3.91
C GLY A 773 6.45 69.18 3.37
N PRO A 774 6.82 70.16 2.53
CA PRO A 774 7.29 69.86 1.17
C PRO A 774 8.69 70.42 0.79
N SER A 775 9.20 69.99 -0.38
CA SER A 775 10.12 70.66 -1.35
C SER A 775 11.04 69.60 -2.00
N SER A 776 11.46 69.62 -3.26
CA SER A 776 11.60 70.64 -4.32
C SER A 776 11.61 69.90 -5.68
N GLY A 777 10.91 70.35 -6.74
CA GLY A 777 11.48 71.10 -7.89
C GLY A 777 12.65 70.36 -8.56
N THR A 778 12.67 69.98 -9.85
CA THR A 778 12.29 70.69 -11.10
C THR A 778 12.48 69.71 -12.32
N PRO A 779 12.19 70.08 -13.59
CA PRO A 779 11.37 69.24 -14.49
C PRO A 779 12.07 68.69 -15.77
N ARG A 780 11.38 67.73 -16.44
CA ARG A 780 11.16 67.43 -17.90
C ARG A 780 12.22 67.82 -18.98
N PRO A 781 12.15 67.32 -20.24
CA PRO A 781 11.34 66.24 -20.84
C PRO A 781 12.12 65.32 -21.83
N GLY A 782 11.43 64.34 -22.42
CA GLY A 782 11.58 64.06 -23.86
C GLY A 782 12.34 62.79 -24.26
N ALA A 783 11.57 61.76 -24.65
CA ALA A 783 11.99 60.62 -25.46
C ALA A 783 12.43 61.08 -26.88
N PRO A 784 13.10 60.28 -27.76
CA PRO A 784 12.77 58.87 -28.06
C PRO A 784 13.94 57.88 -28.35
N ARG A 785 13.65 56.58 -28.07
CA ARG A 785 13.97 55.28 -28.77
C ARG A 785 15.28 55.13 -29.60
N PRO A 786 15.90 53.93 -29.67
CA PRO A 786 15.25 52.61 -29.94
C PRO A 786 14.81 51.82 -28.73
#